data_AF-A0A8J7SDB3-F1
#
_entry.id   AF-A0A8J7SDB3-F1
#
_cell.length_a   1.000
_cell.length_b   1.000
_cell.length_c   1.000
_cell.angle_alpha   90.00
_cell.angle_beta   90.00
_cell.angle_gamma   90.00
#
_symmetry.space_group_name_H-M   'P 1'
#
loop_
_entity.id
_entity.type
_entity.pdbx_description
1 polymer ?
#
loop_
_entity_poly.entity_id
_entity_poly.type
_entity_poly.pdbx_seq_one_letter_code
_entity_poly.pdbx_strand_id
1 'polypeptide(L)'
;MSFISKKYLHFLLVILVIAALPASTETNMETSQASGISSEISLTANDATQITDSSAVLRGEISGMTTGDSVEVKFKYREIGIDFQETWWIGADTHIGRTDDLAELDYLQDAVEDVNDLGLSDYAIILGDLVEDDPQFVEPFVDAMDNLDHDWTYVIGNHDFDRDGTGERVMDRVYFNKDLGGVRFLAFSDDGMWNGGDVTQGYQTEKNLKQDQNDWLHNELKSDPQAPTVLMSHQGLRRMYEVAHDDGPDIWDKDRRGWLQDEWDDYNILIWYRGHRHTWSMEENYMNHDFVDISPGGLLDPTGGGVFMTVTARGGTTTITTRFRDHLNKEWISVGGFDEHTKVIQTDYEPDDEPSWQTTAPQTVYDSENFHHVLENLTNGSQYEFKVVVTENGESVESDVKSFIAEDTAPFSVYDWHDLSNVRDFLEGDYILKSDLDQQTEGYHDYNSDEGWDPLGAYSNNPFTGNFDGAGYTISGLVIDQPEQTYLGLFAYIDKAEISDLGVEVEITGDNHIGSIAGRIDQSLVTNSHARGKISSDGTLNIGGMFGSARYDGMEISSSWASVDIEHSGDRNAGGLVGYLTADAIVTDSYTHGIIIGNDQVGGMVGLASNGGTIRNSYSTTEVSGTGNSIGGLVGAGDIVEDSFWDTETSGTDISDGGTGLTTEEMKEESTFTDAGWDFANIWSIISLLNNGYPFLINNQPEVVRISDWYDLNEVRDLLDGDYLLENDLDESTPGYETFNSDGGWQPIGDMSDSPFTGTFDGQGHTISNLVINRPNSNYQGLFAYINSAEIVNLGILDVDIIANSHVGAIAGRIDQSNLTKTYATGNISVGGDVNIGGLVGSARDFGMEISKSWSNVEIVSSGDRNVGGIVGYVTNDALIIDTYAIGSIVGNRQIGGLVGLASSGALIKNSYSTGKVDGQSNTVNVGGLVGSGEIIEDSFWDVETSQIFRHLGTPKQTAEMQTESTFTDVGWDFSEVWKMLNISDGVSGYPILQGLDRDIQLTEHLQASDPELGYSPTQLEFSEVAVGDSETKSVQLYNNNLGPLEITEISTDPAQIFSNDHSNINNLTLNYGDTINVEVTFSPDEMGEEYEGSLVIQSNDPENSETEISLTGTTKKDTYADKQEVPEEFGLEQNYPNPFNPATVIRFGLPQDANVELTVYTVTGERVATLISGEHKQAGHHTVTFDATGLSSGMYIYRIMTDEFSKSRVMMYVK
;
A
#
# COMPACT_ATOMS: atom_id res chain seq x y z
N MET A 1 -32.44 -27.96 15.17
CA MET A 1 -32.91 -27.70 13.79
C MET A 1 -32.25 -26.41 13.38
N SER A 2 -31.52 -26.29 12.27
CA SER A 2 -30.65 -27.25 11.54
C SER A 2 -29.89 -26.42 10.51
N PHE A 3 -28.56 -26.62 10.35
CA PHE A 3 -27.63 -25.78 9.57
C PHE A 3 -27.54 -24.34 10.15
N ILE A 4 -26.39 -23.83 10.60
CA ILE A 4 -25.09 -23.72 9.93
C ILE A 4 -23.93 -24.25 10.82
N SER A 5 -22.78 -24.55 10.22
CA SER A 5 -21.64 -25.24 10.82
C SER A 5 -20.74 -24.36 11.71
N LYS A 6 -20.10 -24.99 12.68
CA LYS A 6 -18.99 -24.40 13.45
C LYS A 6 -17.69 -24.47 12.64
N LYS A 7 -17.10 -23.32 12.32
CA LYS A 7 -15.65 -23.08 12.22
C LYS A 7 -15.32 -21.87 13.11
N TYR A 8 -14.03 -21.57 13.29
CA TYR A 8 -13.50 -20.46 14.12
C TYR A 8 -13.68 -20.60 15.64
N LEU A 9 -12.84 -21.47 16.22
CA LEU A 9 -12.21 -21.20 17.52
C LEU A 9 -10.94 -22.07 17.61
N HIS A 10 -9.75 -21.45 17.53
CA HIS A 10 -8.55 -21.74 18.33
C HIS A 10 -7.41 -20.76 17.93
N PHE A 11 -6.80 -20.14 18.95
CA PHE A 11 -5.55 -19.36 18.97
C PHE A 11 -5.30 -18.22 17.95
N LEU A 12 -5.50 -17.00 18.44
CA LEU A 12 -4.65 -15.84 18.13
C LEU A 12 -4.09 -15.33 19.48
N LEU A 13 -2.78 -15.09 19.58
CA LEU A 13 -2.17 -14.44 20.75
C LEU A 13 -1.07 -13.46 20.34
N VAL A 14 -1.48 -12.26 19.92
CA VAL A 14 -0.65 -11.06 20.00
C VAL A 14 -1.38 -10.09 20.92
N ILE A 15 -0.69 -9.55 21.92
CA ILE A 15 -1.20 -8.50 22.79
C ILE A 15 -0.41 -7.21 22.55
N LEU A 16 -1.12 -6.19 22.08
CA LEU A 16 -0.83 -4.80 22.42
C LEU A 16 -2.14 -4.18 22.93
N VAL A 17 -2.28 -4.03 24.24
CA VAL A 17 -3.40 -3.29 24.85
C VAL A 17 -2.98 -1.83 24.99
N ILE A 18 -3.55 -0.96 24.17
CA ILE A 18 -3.93 0.39 24.59
C ILE A 18 -5.39 0.61 24.19
N ALA A 19 -6.30 0.15 25.05
CA ALA A 19 -7.68 0.62 25.05
C ALA A 19 -7.83 1.69 26.14
N ALA A 20 -7.85 2.96 25.73
CA ALA A 20 -8.24 4.06 26.61
C ALA A 20 -9.77 4.23 26.55
N LEU A 21 -10.44 3.91 27.66
CA LEU A 21 -11.85 4.23 27.92
C LEU A 21 -11.98 4.65 29.39
N PRO A 22 -12.98 5.48 29.73
CA PRO A 22 -12.92 6.93 29.63
C PRO A 22 -12.74 7.58 31.00
N ALA A 23 -12.52 8.91 31.03
CA ALA A 23 -12.52 9.63 32.29
C ALA A 23 -13.93 9.69 32.93
N SER A 24 -14.13 9.06 34.10
CA SER A 24 -14.94 9.62 35.19
C SER A 24 -14.95 8.79 36.49
N THR A 25 -15.07 9.51 37.61
CA THR A 25 -15.36 9.05 39.00
C THR A 25 -14.27 8.35 39.82
N GLU A 26 -13.54 9.16 40.62
CA GLU A 26 -13.47 9.07 42.10
C GLU A 26 -13.43 7.65 42.75
N THR A 27 -12.45 7.23 43.56
CA THR A 27 -11.87 7.96 44.71
C THR A 27 -10.79 7.16 45.49
N ASN A 28 -9.89 7.91 46.14
CA ASN A 28 -9.28 7.66 47.47
C ASN A 28 -8.25 6.53 47.77
N MET A 29 -7.07 7.01 48.20
CA MET A 29 -6.27 6.56 49.37
C MET A 29 -5.54 5.20 49.29
N GLU A 30 -4.32 5.00 49.84
CA GLU A 30 -3.44 5.90 50.61
C GLU A 30 -1.94 5.52 50.47
N THR A 31 -1.10 6.53 50.71
CA THR A 31 0.37 6.64 50.76
C THR A 31 1.23 5.51 51.40
N SER A 32 2.44 5.30 50.83
CA SER A 32 3.76 5.50 51.50
C SER A 32 4.92 5.35 50.48
N GLN A 33 5.68 6.39 50.11
CA GLN A 33 6.93 6.89 50.77
C GLN A 33 8.02 5.82 51.01
N ALA A 34 9.34 6.03 50.82
CA ALA A 34 10.18 7.14 50.27
C ALA A 34 11.69 6.70 50.38
N SER A 35 12.73 7.24 49.70
CA SER A 35 12.90 8.07 48.48
C SER A 35 14.41 8.32 48.21
N GLY A 36 14.90 8.30 46.97
CA GLY A 36 16.30 8.66 46.60
C GLY A 36 16.59 8.47 45.09
N ILE A 37 16.31 9.44 44.21
CA ILE A 37 17.24 10.48 43.67
C ILE A 37 18.34 9.84 42.79
N SER A 38 18.53 10.13 41.49
CA SER A 38 17.82 10.92 40.45
C SER A 38 18.32 10.41 39.05
N SER A 39 18.07 10.96 37.85
CA SER A 39 17.57 12.28 37.37
C SER A 39 17.06 12.17 35.91
N GLU A 40 16.48 13.25 35.35
CA GLU A 40 15.99 13.32 33.96
C GLU A 40 17.02 13.95 32.98
N ILE A 41 16.94 13.59 31.68
CA ILE A 41 17.44 14.39 30.56
C ILE A 41 16.34 14.45 29.49
N SER A 42 16.16 15.62 28.86
CA SER A 42 15.21 15.87 27.78
C SER A 42 15.88 16.63 26.64
N LEU A 43 15.50 16.33 25.40
CA LEU A 43 15.87 17.09 24.20
C LEU A 43 14.65 17.28 23.29
N THR A 44 14.59 18.44 22.66
CA THR A 44 13.47 18.91 21.83
C THR A 44 13.92 19.10 20.39
N ALA A 45 13.00 18.94 19.43
CA ALA A 45 13.28 19.13 18.01
C ALA A 45 13.56 20.60 17.66
N ASN A 46 14.46 20.83 16.69
CA ASN A 46 14.22 21.70 15.53
C ASN A 46 15.41 21.76 14.52
N ASP A 47 15.04 21.99 13.27
CA ASP A 47 15.81 22.55 12.15
C ASP A 47 16.95 21.74 11.46
N ALA A 48 16.58 21.06 10.36
CA ALA A 48 16.91 21.46 8.97
C ALA A 48 17.54 20.41 8.01
N THR A 49 16.73 20.05 7.00
CA THR A 49 17.07 19.84 5.56
C THR A 49 17.85 18.60 5.05
N GLN A 50 17.24 17.99 4.01
CA GLN A 50 17.79 17.13 2.95
C GLN A 50 18.42 15.77 3.31
N ILE A 51 17.59 14.71 3.25
CA ILE A 51 17.91 13.47 2.50
C ILE A 51 16.64 13.04 1.75
N THR A 52 16.76 12.77 0.45
CA THR A 52 15.71 12.18 -0.39
C THR A 52 16.18 10.80 -0.85
N ASP A 53 15.74 9.73 -0.18
CA ASP A 53 15.77 8.38 -0.72
C ASP A 53 14.85 7.42 0.06
N SER A 54 14.30 6.42 -0.63
CA SER A 54 13.38 5.42 -0.07
C SER A 54 14.13 4.29 0.65
N SER A 55 14.90 4.62 1.68
CA SER A 55 15.41 3.63 2.65
C SER A 55 15.75 4.31 3.99
N ALA A 56 14.75 4.61 4.81
CA ALA A 56 14.93 5.19 6.14
C ALA A 56 14.47 4.22 7.24
N VAL A 57 15.38 3.36 7.70
CA VAL A 57 15.21 2.65 8.98
C VAL A 57 15.22 3.69 10.10
N LEU A 58 14.21 3.67 10.97
CA LEU A 58 14.18 4.46 12.20
C LEU A 58 15.25 3.97 13.18
N ARG A 59 16.50 4.42 13.00
CA ARG A 59 17.51 4.41 14.07
C ARG A 59 17.21 5.54 15.05
N GLY A 60 16.64 5.19 16.21
CA GLY A 60 16.62 6.09 17.35
C GLY A 60 18.00 6.13 18.01
N GLU A 61 18.78 7.19 17.80
CA GLU A 61 19.99 7.42 18.60
C GLU A 61 19.61 7.84 20.02
N ILE A 62 19.99 7.04 21.02
CA ILE A 62 19.99 7.48 22.43
C ILE A 62 21.24 8.36 22.65
N SER A 63 21.20 9.58 22.15
CA SER A 63 22.31 10.54 22.34
C SER A 63 22.30 11.10 23.77
N GLY A 64 23.17 10.60 24.65
CA GLY A 64 23.35 11.19 25.98
C GLY A 64 23.92 10.29 27.08
N MET A 65 24.01 8.98 26.87
CA MET A 65 24.61 8.07 27.86
C MET A 65 26.13 8.15 27.82
N THR A 66 26.76 8.31 28.99
CA THR A 66 28.20 8.09 29.15
C THR A 66 28.45 6.65 29.59
N THR A 67 29.66 6.13 29.37
CA THR A 67 30.05 4.76 29.74
C THR A 67 29.72 4.46 31.20
N GLY A 68 28.70 3.63 31.45
CA GLY A 68 28.27 3.20 32.78
C GLY A 68 26.77 3.30 33.13
N ASP A 69 25.91 3.88 32.27
CA ASP A 69 24.46 3.95 32.53
C ASP A 69 23.69 2.73 31.96
N SER A 70 22.65 2.25 32.65
CA SER A 70 21.80 1.12 32.22
C SER A 70 20.29 1.41 32.37
N VAL A 71 19.46 0.75 31.56
CA VAL A 71 17.99 0.90 31.56
C VAL A 71 17.33 -0.45 31.82
N GLU A 72 16.46 -0.53 32.83
CA GLU A 72 15.77 -1.77 33.23
C GLU A 72 14.25 -1.65 32.97
N VAL A 73 13.68 -2.56 32.17
CA VAL A 73 12.23 -2.63 31.89
C VAL A 73 11.66 -3.94 32.48
N LYS A 74 10.72 -3.83 33.42
CA LYS A 74 10.11 -4.98 34.11
C LYS A 74 8.61 -5.10 33.85
N PHE A 75 8.20 -6.18 33.20
CA PHE A 75 6.80 -6.59 33.08
C PHE A 75 6.42 -7.60 34.18
N LYS A 76 5.13 -7.67 34.55
CA LYS A 76 4.66 -8.56 35.62
C LYS A 76 3.26 -9.09 35.33
N TYR A 77 3.18 -10.34 34.89
CA TYR A 77 1.91 -11.04 34.66
C TYR A 77 1.43 -11.81 35.90
N ARG A 78 0.14 -12.21 35.90
CA ARG A 78 -0.50 -12.92 37.02
C ARG A 78 -1.18 -14.19 36.51
N GLU A 79 -0.95 -15.28 37.23
CA GLU A 79 -1.24 -16.68 36.85
C GLU A 79 -2.66 -16.95 36.29
N ILE A 80 -2.69 -17.64 35.15
CA ILE A 80 -3.66 -18.72 34.88
C ILE A 80 -2.82 -19.91 34.42
N GLY A 81 -2.80 -20.99 35.21
CA GLY A 81 -1.68 -21.94 35.21
C GLY A 81 -1.60 -22.89 34.02
N ILE A 82 -0.52 -22.75 33.25
CA ILE A 82 0.22 -23.83 32.57
C ILE A 82 1.71 -23.59 32.92
N ASP A 83 2.43 -24.66 33.26
CA ASP A 83 3.79 -24.61 33.80
C ASP A 83 4.81 -24.67 32.64
N PHE A 84 5.46 -23.55 32.34
CA PHE A 84 6.57 -23.43 31.38
C PHE A 84 7.79 -22.90 32.13
N GLN A 85 8.96 -23.53 31.97
CA GLN A 85 10.21 -23.04 32.54
C GLN A 85 10.69 -21.77 31.80
N GLU A 86 11.28 -20.84 32.53
CA GLU A 86 11.57 -19.48 32.05
C GLU A 86 12.88 -19.41 31.23
N THR A 87 12.90 -18.60 30.17
CA THR A 87 14.11 -18.25 29.40
C THR A 87 14.27 -16.74 29.38
N TRP A 88 15.48 -16.24 29.66
CA TRP A 88 15.75 -14.82 29.87
C TRP A 88 16.77 -14.29 28.85
N TRP A 89 16.65 -13.01 28.48
CA TRP A 89 17.49 -12.33 27.48
C TRP A 89 18.28 -11.19 28.12
N ILE A 90 19.58 -11.06 27.81
CA ILE A 90 20.43 -9.94 28.23
C ILE A 90 21.14 -9.40 26.99
N GLY A 91 20.92 -8.12 26.67
CA GLY A 91 21.63 -7.42 25.60
C GLY A 91 22.61 -6.41 26.19
N ALA A 92 23.89 -6.51 25.81
CA ALA A 92 24.92 -5.54 26.15
C ALA A 92 25.56 -5.03 24.85
N ASP A 93 25.27 -3.78 24.47
CA ASP A 93 25.87 -3.14 23.30
C ASP A 93 27.22 -2.53 23.70
N THR A 94 28.27 -3.35 23.66
CA THR A 94 29.66 -2.94 23.98
C THR A 94 30.53 -2.90 22.72
N HIS A 95 30.71 -1.69 22.18
CA HIS A 95 31.65 -1.42 21.09
C HIS A 95 33.12 -1.56 21.55
N ILE A 96 33.83 -2.61 21.12
CA ILE A 96 35.27 -2.79 21.38
C ILE A 96 36.09 -1.98 20.35
N GLY A 97 36.34 -0.70 20.65
CA GLY A 97 37.12 0.20 19.80
C GLY A 97 38.63 0.11 20.08
N ARG A 98 39.42 -0.42 19.12
CA ARG A 98 40.90 -0.51 19.10
C ARG A 98 41.63 0.50 20.03
N THR A 99 41.84 0.14 21.29
CA THR A 99 42.76 0.81 22.22
C THR A 99 43.43 -0.20 23.16
N ASP A 100 44.73 -0.03 23.43
CA ASP A 100 45.58 -1.04 24.10
C ASP A 100 45.37 -1.16 25.64
N ASP A 101 44.19 -0.83 26.18
CA ASP A 101 43.96 -0.74 27.64
C ASP A 101 43.23 -1.97 28.20
N LEU A 102 43.89 -2.70 29.11
CA LEU A 102 43.43 -3.92 29.78
C LEU A 102 42.20 -3.75 30.71
N ALA A 103 41.54 -2.60 30.69
CA ALA A 103 40.42 -2.26 31.59
C ALA A 103 39.06 -2.78 31.11
N GLU A 104 38.90 -3.11 29.82
CA GLU A 104 37.63 -3.60 29.27
C GLU A 104 37.39 -5.10 29.58
N LEU A 105 38.45 -5.86 29.90
CA LEU A 105 38.34 -7.27 30.27
C LEU A 105 37.67 -7.49 31.64
N ASP A 106 37.90 -6.58 32.60
CA ASP A 106 37.24 -6.61 33.92
C ASP A 106 35.71 -6.41 33.78
N TYR A 107 35.26 -5.61 32.82
CA TYR A 107 33.83 -5.32 32.59
C TYR A 107 33.02 -6.55 32.13
N LEU A 108 33.63 -7.42 31.31
CA LEU A 108 33.03 -8.68 30.89
C LEU A 108 33.05 -9.74 32.01
N GLN A 109 34.03 -9.70 32.91
CA GLN A 109 34.06 -10.57 34.09
C GLN A 109 33.02 -10.17 35.13
N ASP A 110 32.84 -8.87 35.40
CA ASP A 110 31.79 -8.37 36.30
C ASP A 110 30.39 -8.76 35.80
N ALA A 111 30.11 -8.66 34.49
CA ALA A 111 28.83 -9.09 33.91
C ALA A 111 28.57 -10.60 34.04
N VAL A 112 29.63 -11.42 34.01
CA VAL A 112 29.57 -12.87 34.21
C VAL A 112 29.41 -13.23 35.70
N GLU A 113 29.99 -12.47 36.64
CA GLU A 113 29.72 -12.64 38.07
C GLU A 113 28.26 -12.23 38.43
N ASP A 114 27.74 -11.14 37.87
CA ASP A 114 26.35 -10.69 38.12
C ASP A 114 25.29 -11.72 37.67
N VAL A 115 25.50 -12.41 36.54
CA VAL A 115 24.63 -13.52 36.09
C VAL A 115 24.62 -14.69 37.08
N ASN A 116 25.79 -15.03 37.65
CA ASN A 116 25.92 -16.10 38.64
C ASN A 116 25.29 -15.72 40.00
N ASP A 117 25.49 -14.48 40.48
CA ASP A 117 24.98 -14.03 41.79
C ASP A 117 23.45 -13.85 41.81
N LEU A 118 22.81 -13.68 40.65
CA LEU A 118 21.34 -13.63 40.51
C LEU A 118 20.65 -15.00 40.59
N GLY A 119 21.37 -16.12 40.42
CA GLY A 119 20.85 -17.48 40.60
C GLY A 119 19.77 -17.90 39.59
N LEU A 120 19.86 -17.40 38.35
CA LEU A 120 18.97 -17.73 37.23
C LEU A 120 19.38 -19.09 36.63
N SER A 121 18.43 -20.02 36.45
CA SER A 121 18.78 -21.45 36.46
C SER A 121 18.97 -22.17 35.11
N ASP A 122 18.57 -21.59 33.96
CA ASP A 122 18.38 -22.42 32.76
C ASP A 122 19.13 -21.99 31.47
N TYR A 123 19.14 -20.73 30.99
CA TYR A 123 19.89 -20.34 29.76
C TYR A 123 20.33 -18.85 29.72
N ALA A 124 21.45 -18.55 29.04
CA ALA A 124 21.90 -17.20 28.73
C ALA A 124 22.38 -17.04 27.27
N ILE A 125 21.96 -15.94 26.60
CA ILE A 125 22.42 -15.54 25.26
C ILE A 125 23.13 -14.19 25.39
N ILE A 126 24.31 -14.05 24.79
CA ILE A 126 25.12 -12.83 24.80
C ILE A 126 25.40 -12.42 23.35
N LEU A 127 25.24 -11.12 23.06
CA LEU A 127 25.54 -10.50 21.76
C LEU A 127 26.67 -9.49 21.95
N GLY A 128 27.58 -9.38 20.99
CA GLY A 128 28.62 -8.35 21.00
C GLY A 128 29.46 -8.33 19.72
N ASP A 129 29.86 -7.14 19.27
CA ASP A 129 30.65 -6.94 18.07
C ASP A 129 32.15 -7.21 18.32
N LEU A 130 32.79 -7.90 17.37
CA LEU A 130 34.20 -8.28 17.47
C LEU A 130 34.92 -7.91 16.16
N VAL A 131 35.73 -6.86 16.20
CA VAL A 131 36.52 -6.41 15.03
C VAL A 131 37.64 -7.41 14.78
N GLU A 132 37.60 -8.12 13.65
CA GLU A 132 38.69 -8.98 13.20
C GLU A 132 39.98 -8.19 13.02
N ASP A 133 41.00 -8.48 13.84
CA ASP A 133 42.43 -8.29 13.49
C ASP A 133 43.43 -8.76 14.59
N ASP A 134 43.02 -9.20 15.78
CA ASP A 134 43.97 -9.72 16.80
C ASP A 134 43.45 -10.97 17.57
N PRO A 135 44.02 -12.17 17.32
CA PRO A 135 43.67 -13.42 18.02
C PRO A 135 43.85 -13.39 19.55
N GLN A 136 44.60 -12.43 20.11
CA GLN A 136 44.91 -12.37 21.54
C GLN A 136 43.70 -12.09 22.45
N PHE A 137 42.55 -11.67 21.91
CA PHE A 137 41.34 -11.38 22.68
C PHE A 137 40.29 -12.50 22.64
N VAL A 138 40.35 -13.41 21.66
CA VAL A 138 39.34 -14.47 21.50
C VAL A 138 39.53 -15.61 22.50
N GLU A 139 40.77 -16.12 22.66
CA GLU A 139 41.05 -17.21 23.63
C GLU A 139 40.65 -16.84 25.08
N PRO A 140 41.00 -15.66 25.64
CA PRO A 140 40.65 -15.33 27.02
C PRO A 140 39.14 -15.12 27.28
N PHE A 141 38.40 -14.69 26.26
CA PHE A 141 36.95 -14.52 26.34
C PHE A 141 36.21 -15.86 26.28
N VAL A 142 36.63 -16.74 25.36
CA VAL A 142 36.14 -18.12 25.30
C VAL A 142 36.47 -18.88 26.58
N ASP A 143 37.70 -18.73 27.13
CA ASP A 143 38.08 -19.30 28.43
C ASP A 143 37.22 -18.75 29.59
N ALA A 144 36.77 -17.49 29.56
CA ALA A 144 35.88 -16.93 30.58
C ALA A 144 34.45 -17.51 30.47
N MET A 145 33.92 -17.59 29.25
CA MET A 145 32.62 -18.23 28.95
C MET A 145 32.62 -19.73 29.28
N ASP A 146 33.75 -20.41 29.10
CA ASP A 146 33.92 -21.84 29.40
C ASP A 146 33.94 -22.16 30.91
N ASN A 147 34.02 -21.13 31.78
CA ASN A 147 33.91 -21.28 33.23
C ASN A 147 32.48 -21.01 33.79
N LEU A 148 31.50 -20.74 32.93
CA LEU A 148 30.08 -20.76 33.31
C LEU A 148 29.58 -22.22 33.45
N ASP A 149 28.90 -22.53 34.55
CA ASP A 149 28.37 -23.87 34.86
C ASP A 149 27.03 -24.18 34.12
N HIS A 150 26.73 -23.44 33.03
CA HIS A 150 25.45 -23.40 32.31
C HIS A 150 25.60 -23.26 30.79
N ASP A 151 24.61 -23.72 30.01
CA ASP A 151 24.58 -23.63 28.55
C ASP A 151 24.49 -22.17 28.04
N TRP A 152 25.25 -21.86 26.98
CA TRP A 152 25.29 -20.52 26.38
C TRP A 152 25.29 -20.54 24.84
N THR A 153 24.98 -19.41 24.23
CA THR A 153 25.09 -19.17 22.78
C THR A 153 25.57 -17.75 22.52
N TYR A 154 26.48 -17.59 21.56
CA TYR A 154 27.11 -16.32 21.18
C TYR A 154 26.99 -16.10 19.67
N VAL A 155 26.82 -14.85 19.25
CA VAL A 155 26.63 -14.45 17.83
C VAL A 155 27.61 -13.33 17.50
N ILE A 156 28.37 -13.50 16.43
CA ILE A 156 29.30 -12.49 15.89
C ILE A 156 28.70 -11.95 14.58
N GLY A 157 28.58 -10.62 14.49
CA GLY A 157 28.37 -9.92 13.23
C GLY A 157 29.66 -9.20 12.81
N ASN A 158 29.93 -9.14 11.51
CA ASN A 158 31.04 -8.36 10.96
C ASN A 158 30.47 -7.33 9.98
N HIS A 159 30.97 -6.10 9.99
CA HIS A 159 30.37 -4.98 9.26
C HIS A 159 31.45 -4.25 8.46
N ASP A 160 31.70 -4.69 7.23
CA ASP A 160 32.56 -3.95 6.31
C ASP A 160 31.77 -2.81 5.63
N PHE A 161 32.47 -1.74 5.28
CA PHE A 161 31.87 -0.48 4.86
C PHE A 161 32.81 0.23 3.87
N ASP A 162 32.70 -0.09 2.58
CA ASP A 162 33.34 0.72 1.54
C ASP A 162 32.43 1.05 0.35
N ARG A 163 32.86 2.02 -0.45
CA ARG A 163 32.00 3.13 -0.88
C ARG A 163 31.82 3.20 -2.40
N ASP A 164 31.58 2.05 -3.02
CA ASP A 164 31.86 1.82 -4.45
C ASP A 164 30.65 1.39 -5.31
N GLY A 165 29.43 1.81 -4.95
CA GLY A 165 28.36 2.09 -5.93
C GLY A 165 27.77 0.94 -6.78
N THR A 166 28.12 -0.32 -6.53
CA THR A 166 27.49 -1.50 -7.16
C THR A 166 27.00 -2.44 -6.06
N GLY A 167 25.70 -2.40 -5.76
CA GLY A 167 25.16 -3.04 -4.57
C GLY A 167 24.75 -4.49 -4.77
N GLU A 168 25.44 -5.40 -4.08
CA GLU A 168 24.88 -6.64 -3.55
C GLU A 168 25.15 -6.66 -2.02
N ARG A 169 24.28 -7.32 -1.26
CA ARG A 169 24.37 -7.39 0.21
C ARG A 169 24.50 -8.86 0.64
N VAL A 170 25.57 -9.18 1.36
CA VAL A 170 25.76 -10.51 1.97
C VAL A 170 25.40 -10.44 3.45
N MET A 171 24.64 -11.43 3.94
CA MET A 171 24.50 -11.74 5.37
C MET A 171 25.17 -13.08 5.63
N ASP A 172 26.33 -13.07 6.29
CA ASP A 172 26.90 -14.30 6.84
C ASP A 172 26.36 -14.54 8.26
N ARG A 173 25.98 -15.79 8.56
CA ARG A 173 25.62 -16.24 9.92
C ARG A 173 26.42 -17.48 10.26
N VAL A 174 27.06 -17.48 11.44
CA VAL A 174 27.75 -18.66 11.99
C VAL A 174 27.21 -18.91 13.39
N TYR A 175 26.86 -20.17 13.68
CA TYR A 175 26.34 -20.61 14.97
C TYR A 175 27.32 -21.59 15.62
N PHE A 176 27.54 -21.44 16.93
CA PHE A 176 28.31 -22.40 17.74
C PHE A 176 27.49 -22.85 18.95
N ASN A 177 27.48 -24.16 19.21
CA ASN A 177 26.86 -24.81 20.37
C ASN A 177 27.83 -25.88 20.88
N LYS A 178 27.96 -26.00 22.20
CA LYS A 178 29.00 -26.81 22.86
C LYS A 178 28.62 -28.28 23.05
N ASP A 179 27.33 -28.61 23.20
CA ASP A 179 26.89 -29.90 23.77
C ASP A 179 26.20 -30.87 22.80
N LEU A 180 26.16 -30.55 21.49
CA LEU A 180 25.98 -31.55 20.43
C LEU A 180 27.35 -32.02 19.93
N GLY A 181 27.93 -32.95 20.69
CA GLY A 181 29.34 -33.34 20.57
C GLY A 181 29.86 -33.59 19.14
N GLY A 182 30.76 -32.73 18.69
CA GLY A 182 31.68 -33.01 17.57
C GLY A 182 31.38 -32.35 16.22
N VAL A 183 30.40 -31.45 16.09
CA VAL A 183 30.10 -30.78 14.81
C VAL A 183 30.41 -29.28 14.88
N ARG A 184 31.33 -28.81 14.02
CA ARG A 184 31.57 -27.39 13.74
C ARG A 184 31.07 -27.08 12.33
N PHE A 185 30.35 -25.98 12.16
CA PHE A 185 29.81 -25.56 10.86
C PHE A 185 30.70 -24.49 10.20
N LEU A 186 30.85 -24.58 8.88
CA LEU A 186 31.43 -23.57 8.01
C LEU A 186 30.55 -23.46 6.76
N ALA A 187 30.19 -22.24 6.37
CA ALA A 187 29.44 -21.94 5.16
C ALA A 187 30.27 -21.02 4.25
N PHE A 188 30.04 -21.10 2.94
CA PHE A 188 30.59 -20.20 1.95
C PHE A 188 29.43 -19.63 1.13
N SER A 189 29.40 -18.32 0.95
CA SER A 189 28.45 -17.59 0.09
C SER A 189 28.95 -17.48 -1.36
N ASP A 190 28.01 -17.29 -2.29
CA ASP A 190 28.30 -17.22 -3.73
C ASP A 190 28.79 -15.83 -4.17
N ASP A 191 29.67 -15.81 -5.17
CA ASP A 191 30.07 -14.59 -5.90
C ASP A 191 29.99 -14.84 -7.42
N GLY A 192 29.35 -13.90 -8.10
CA GLY A 192 29.10 -13.90 -9.55
C GLY A 192 30.30 -13.47 -10.40
N MET A 193 30.31 -13.85 -11.69
CA MET A 193 31.38 -13.46 -12.61
C MET A 193 31.12 -12.14 -13.33
N TRP A 194 32.05 -11.20 -13.16
CA TRP A 194 32.13 -9.95 -13.92
C TRP A 194 32.52 -10.21 -15.39
N ASN A 195 31.79 -9.60 -16.32
CA ASN A 195 31.98 -9.83 -17.76
C ASN A 195 33.02 -8.88 -18.38
N GLY A 196 34.19 -9.41 -18.77
CA GLY A 196 35.08 -8.80 -19.78
C GLY A 196 36.01 -7.65 -19.35
N GLY A 197 37.22 -7.96 -18.84
CA GLY A 197 38.29 -6.98 -18.64
C GLY A 197 39.69 -7.60 -18.45
N ASP A 198 40.69 -7.10 -19.19
CA ASP A 198 42.08 -7.62 -19.20
C ASP A 198 42.90 -7.18 -17.96
N VAL A 199 43.03 -8.04 -16.94
CA VAL A 199 43.85 -7.76 -15.74
C VAL A 199 44.63 -8.99 -15.24
N THR A 200 45.85 -9.20 -15.74
CA THR A 200 46.75 -10.32 -15.35
C THR A 200 47.35 -10.23 -13.93
N GLN A 201 46.77 -9.43 -13.02
CA GLN A 201 47.42 -9.05 -11.76
C GLN A 201 46.56 -9.24 -10.48
N GLY A 202 45.25 -9.47 -10.59
CA GLY A 202 44.41 -9.89 -9.45
C GLY A 202 44.60 -11.38 -9.08
N TYR A 203 44.82 -12.22 -10.10
CA TYR A 203 44.91 -13.69 -10.01
C TYR A 203 46.03 -14.27 -9.13
N GLN A 204 46.93 -13.44 -8.60
CA GLN A 204 48.01 -13.84 -7.69
C GLN A 204 47.79 -13.40 -6.24
N THR A 205 46.89 -12.44 -5.98
CA THR A 205 46.56 -12.02 -4.61
C THR A 205 45.51 -12.96 -4.03
N GLU A 206 44.43 -13.24 -4.77
CA GLU A 206 43.46 -14.28 -4.39
C GLU A 206 44.12 -15.64 -4.20
N LYS A 207 45.07 -16.01 -5.07
CA LYS A 207 45.71 -17.33 -5.00
C LYS A 207 46.57 -17.52 -3.75
N ASN A 208 47.02 -16.44 -3.11
CA ASN A 208 47.71 -16.51 -1.83
C ASN A 208 46.72 -16.51 -0.66
N LEU A 209 45.68 -15.66 -0.68
CA LEU A 209 44.59 -15.67 0.32
C LEU A 209 43.91 -17.04 0.41
N LYS A 210 43.56 -17.63 -0.74
CA LYS A 210 42.98 -18.98 -0.86
C LYS A 210 43.96 -20.10 -0.51
N GLN A 211 45.27 -19.84 -0.45
CA GLN A 211 46.27 -20.79 0.05
C GLN A 211 46.42 -20.69 1.56
N ASP A 212 46.52 -19.47 2.11
CA ASP A 212 46.69 -19.22 3.55
C ASP A 212 45.43 -19.65 4.35
N GLN A 213 44.22 -19.47 3.79
CA GLN A 213 42.97 -19.99 4.38
C GLN A 213 42.94 -21.53 4.43
N ASN A 214 43.39 -22.21 3.36
CA ASN A 214 43.47 -23.67 3.32
C ASN A 214 44.56 -24.21 4.26
N ASP A 215 45.72 -23.54 4.34
CA ASP A 215 46.81 -23.91 5.24
C ASP A 215 46.43 -23.68 6.72
N TRP A 216 45.61 -22.66 7.04
CA TRP A 216 45.03 -22.49 8.38
C TRP A 216 44.05 -23.63 8.73
N LEU A 217 43.07 -23.89 7.85
CA LEU A 217 42.08 -24.95 8.03
C LEU A 217 42.75 -26.34 8.21
N HIS A 218 43.84 -26.59 7.47
CA HIS A 218 44.61 -27.84 7.53
C HIS A 218 45.42 -28.00 8.84
N ASN A 219 45.80 -26.90 9.51
CA ASN A 219 46.45 -26.98 10.82
C ASN A 219 45.43 -27.20 11.95
N GLU A 220 44.25 -26.58 11.85
CA GLU A 220 43.20 -26.69 12.87
C GLU A 220 42.49 -28.05 12.84
N LEU A 221 42.25 -28.62 11.65
CA LEU A 221 41.71 -29.98 11.50
C LEU A 221 42.70 -31.10 11.91
N LYS A 222 43.98 -30.77 12.14
CA LYS A 222 45.01 -31.74 12.57
C LYS A 222 45.34 -31.69 14.06
N SER A 223 44.83 -30.71 14.80
CA SER A 223 45.12 -30.54 16.23
C SER A 223 44.12 -31.25 17.15
N ASP A 224 42.90 -31.54 16.66
CA ASP A 224 41.82 -32.22 17.40
C ASP A 224 41.60 -33.68 16.91
N PRO A 225 41.65 -34.71 17.78
CA PRO A 225 41.39 -36.10 17.38
C PRO A 225 39.93 -36.46 17.04
N GLN A 226 38.99 -35.52 17.09
CA GLN A 226 37.60 -35.71 16.64
C GLN A 226 37.29 -34.76 15.48
N ALA A 227 37.62 -35.19 14.26
CA ALA A 227 37.43 -34.36 13.07
C ALA A 227 35.94 -34.13 12.74
N PRO A 228 35.53 -32.89 12.39
CA PRO A 228 34.15 -32.55 12.05
C PRO A 228 33.77 -32.98 10.62
N THR A 229 32.47 -33.08 10.38
CA THR A 229 31.88 -33.26 9.03
C THR A 229 31.94 -31.94 8.24
N VAL A 230 32.33 -31.99 6.97
CA VAL A 230 32.36 -30.82 6.08
C VAL A 230 31.15 -30.82 5.15
N LEU A 231 30.38 -29.72 5.11
CA LEU A 231 29.32 -29.49 4.11
C LEU A 231 29.87 -28.71 2.91
N MET A 232 29.45 -29.06 1.69
CA MET A 232 29.74 -28.31 0.46
C MET A 232 28.52 -28.22 -0.46
N SER A 233 28.38 -27.08 -1.15
CA SER A 233 27.36 -26.89 -2.20
C SER A 233 27.77 -27.55 -3.52
N HIS A 234 26.78 -27.91 -4.35
CA HIS A 234 27.01 -28.53 -5.66
C HIS A 234 27.85 -27.63 -6.59
N GLN A 235 27.62 -26.31 -6.58
CA GLN A 235 28.40 -25.31 -7.32
C GLN A 235 29.85 -25.23 -6.83
N GLY A 236 30.10 -25.33 -5.51
CA GLY A 236 31.45 -25.38 -4.95
C GLY A 236 32.23 -26.61 -5.43
N LEU A 237 31.59 -27.78 -5.43
CA LEU A 237 32.17 -29.03 -5.94
C LEU A 237 32.45 -28.95 -7.45
N ARG A 238 31.53 -28.35 -8.22
CA ARG A 238 31.68 -28.10 -9.66
C ARG A 238 32.87 -27.18 -9.96
N ARG A 239 32.96 -26.01 -9.31
CA ARG A 239 34.10 -25.08 -9.47
C ARG A 239 35.43 -25.74 -9.09
N MET A 240 35.49 -26.58 -8.04
CA MET A 240 36.69 -27.36 -7.71
C MET A 240 37.10 -28.35 -8.80
N TYR A 241 36.13 -28.99 -9.46
CA TYR A 241 36.38 -29.95 -10.55
C TYR A 241 36.79 -29.26 -11.87
N GLU A 242 36.22 -28.09 -12.15
CA GLU A 242 36.56 -27.26 -13.32
C GLU A 242 37.97 -26.65 -13.19
N VAL A 243 38.35 -26.16 -11.99
CA VAL A 243 39.73 -25.71 -11.68
C VAL A 243 40.77 -26.83 -11.86
N ALA A 244 40.38 -28.10 -11.71
CA ALA A 244 41.26 -29.26 -11.96
C ALA A 244 41.38 -29.64 -13.45
N HIS A 245 40.54 -29.09 -14.34
CA HIS A 245 40.47 -29.44 -15.77
C HIS A 245 41.09 -28.40 -16.71
N ASP A 246 41.26 -27.15 -16.28
CA ASP A 246 41.70 -26.04 -17.15
C ASP A 246 43.22 -26.02 -17.43
N ASP A 247 44.01 -26.80 -16.68
CA ASP A 247 45.42 -27.08 -16.99
C ASP A 247 45.53 -28.27 -17.96
N GLY A 248 45.84 -27.97 -19.23
CA GLY A 248 45.73 -28.88 -20.38
C GLY A 248 46.48 -30.24 -20.32
N PRO A 249 46.18 -31.16 -21.27
CA PRO A 249 46.06 -32.60 -21.03
C PRO A 249 47.35 -33.44 -20.89
N ASP A 250 48.50 -32.85 -20.54
CA ASP A 250 49.82 -33.52 -20.68
C ASP A 250 50.72 -33.51 -19.41
N ILE A 251 50.21 -33.13 -18.22
CA ILE A 251 51.00 -33.14 -16.96
C ILE A 251 50.22 -33.75 -15.76
N TRP A 252 49.90 -35.04 -15.83
CA TRP A 252 49.47 -35.82 -14.66
C TRP A 252 50.34 -37.07 -14.51
N ASP A 253 51.44 -36.94 -13.76
CA ASP A 253 52.22 -38.10 -13.32
C ASP A 253 51.42 -38.90 -12.27
N LYS A 254 51.61 -40.21 -12.26
CA LYS A 254 50.72 -41.18 -11.61
C LYS A 254 50.68 -41.03 -10.08
N ASP A 255 51.71 -40.42 -9.51
CA ASP A 255 51.90 -40.26 -8.07
C ASP A 255 51.08 -39.11 -7.45
N ARG A 256 50.41 -38.25 -8.25
CA ARG A 256 49.49 -37.22 -7.72
C ARG A 256 48.04 -37.67 -7.58
N ARG A 257 47.62 -38.78 -8.20
CA ARG A 257 46.28 -39.35 -7.96
C ARG A 257 46.12 -39.90 -6.54
N GLY A 258 47.22 -40.36 -5.93
CA GLY A 258 47.24 -40.71 -4.52
C GLY A 258 47.07 -39.50 -3.59
N TRP A 259 47.35 -38.27 -4.01
CA TRP A 259 47.28 -37.12 -3.09
C TRP A 259 45.85 -36.66 -2.78
N LEU A 260 44.93 -36.74 -3.75
CA LEU A 260 43.50 -36.51 -3.53
C LEU A 260 42.77 -37.71 -2.90
N GLN A 261 43.39 -38.90 -2.93
CA GLN A 261 42.77 -40.15 -2.49
C GLN A 261 43.26 -40.57 -1.09
N ASP A 262 44.54 -40.39 -0.78
CA ASP A 262 45.15 -40.78 0.51
C ASP A 262 45.00 -39.70 1.61
N GLU A 263 44.59 -38.45 1.31
CA GLU A 263 44.41 -37.38 2.32
C GLU A 263 42.94 -37.09 2.71
N TRP A 264 41.94 -37.72 2.05
CA TRP A 264 40.52 -37.47 2.33
C TRP A 264 39.71 -38.71 2.75
N ASP A 265 40.29 -39.92 2.70
CA ASP A 265 39.68 -41.17 3.18
C ASP A 265 39.37 -41.19 4.71
N ASP A 266 39.90 -40.21 5.48
CA ASP A 266 39.73 -40.08 6.94
C ASP A 266 38.66 -39.04 7.37
N TYR A 267 37.91 -38.41 6.43
CA TYR A 267 36.92 -37.35 6.73
C TYR A 267 35.51 -37.64 6.17
N ASN A 268 34.47 -37.27 6.93
CA ASN A 268 33.08 -37.30 6.44
C ASN A 268 32.76 -36.03 5.64
N ILE A 269 32.38 -36.18 4.38
CA ILE A 269 31.92 -35.09 3.50
C ILE A 269 30.42 -35.25 3.27
N LEU A 270 29.63 -34.22 3.56
CA LEU A 270 28.20 -34.17 3.28
C LEU A 270 27.96 -33.29 2.03
N ILE A 271 27.31 -33.85 1.02
CA ILE A 271 26.95 -33.15 -0.22
C ILE A 271 25.44 -33.00 -0.27
N TRP A 272 24.95 -31.77 -0.38
CA TRP A 272 23.51 -31.51 -0.55
C TRP A 272 23.13 -31.58 -2.05
N TYR A 273 22.05 -32.29 -2.35
CA TYR A 273 21.54 -32.49 -3.71
C TYR A 273 20.19 -31.79 -3.86
N ARG A 274 20.07 -30.85 -4.80
CA ARG A 274 18.77 -30.49 -5.39
C ARG A 274 18.47 -31.44 -6.54
N GLY A 275 17.25 -31.97 -6.58
CA GLY A 275 16.85 -33.08 -7.45
C GLY A 275 16.64 -32.71 -8.93
N HIS A 276 17.66 -32.25 -9.64
CA HIS A 276 17.57 -32.08 -11.11
C HIS A 276 17.91 -33.39 -11.84
N ARG A 277 16.94 -33.99 -12.55
CA ARG A 277 17.19 -35.11 -13.49
C ARG A 277 17.83 -34.64 -14.80
N HIS A 278 19.12 -34.27 -14.77
CA HIS A 278 19.89 -34.18 -16.02
C HIS A 278 20.29 -35.57 -16.52
N THR A 279 19.65 -36.04 -17.58
CA THR A 279 20.03 -37.27 -18.28
C THR A 279 21.28 -37.05 -19.15
N TRP A 280 22.46 -37.28 -18.59
CA TRP A 280 23.70 -37.45 -19.37
C TRP A 280 24.05 -38.93 -19.49
N SER A 281 24.14 -39.44 -20.72
CA SER A 281 24.55 -40.83 -20.97
C SER A 281 26.07 -40.98 -20.86
N MET A 282 26.58 -41.31 -19.67
CA MET A 282 27.88 -41.98 -19.54
C MET A 282 27.68 -43.50 -19.62
N GLU A 283 28.57 -44.20 -20.34
CA GLU A 283 28.49 -45.65 -20.51
C GLU A 283 28.61 -46.38 -19.17
N GLU A 284 27.73 -47.35 -18.93
CA GLU A 284 27.80 -48.26 -17.78
C GLU A 284 29.17 -48.94 -17.70
N ASN A 285 30.04 -48.49 -16.78
CA ASN A 285 31.10 -49.26 -16.09
C ASN A 285 31.84 -48.31 -15.13
N TYR A 286 32.38 -48.86 -14.04
CA TYR A 286 33.13 -48.15 -12.98
C TYR A 286 32.30 -47.30 -12.01
N MET A 287 31.70 -47.95 -11.01
CA MET A 287 31.79 -47.62 -9.57
C MET A 287 31.03 -48.69 -8.77
N ASN A 288 31.76 -49.67 -8.25
CA ASN A 288 31.31 -50.53 -7.15
C ASN A 288 32.09 -50.04 -5.92
N HIS A 289 31.43 -49.58 -4.86
CA HIS A 289 31.77 -49.80 -3.44
C HIS A 289 30.88 -48.94 -2.52
N ASP A 290 30.82 -49.35 -1.25
CA ASP A 290 29.80 -49.01 -0.27
C ASP A 290 29.98 -47.60 0.36
N PHE A 291 28.88 -46.86 0.52
CA PHE A 291 28.79 -45.64 1.35
C PHE A 291 27.61 -45.76 2.33
N VAL A 292 27.65 -44.98 3.42
CA VAL A 292 26.66 -44.97 4.51
C VAL A 292 25.80 -43.70 4.43
N ASP A 293 24.51 -43.84 4.72
CA ASP A 293 23.45 -42.87 4.48
C ASP A 293 22.90 -42.31 5.82
N ILE A 294 22.54 -41.01 5.90
CA ILE A 294 21.94 -40.39 7.11
C ILE A 294 20.95 -39.26 6.75
N SER A 295 19.77 -39.34 7.37
CA SER A 295 18.57 -38.48 7.26
C SER A 295 18.60 -37.19 8.11
N PRO A 296 17.81 -36.15 7.77
CA PRO A 296 17.63 -34.93 8.58
C PRO A 296 16.54 -35.07 9.65
N GLY A 297 16.55 -34.23 10.69
CA GLY A 297 15.50 -34.23 11.72
C GLY A 297 15.29 -32.90 12.47
N GLY A 298 14.02 -32.55 12.72
CA GLY A 298 13.59 -31.36 13.48
C GLY A 298 12.05 -31.23 13.58
N LEU A 299 11.53 -30.71 14.70
CA LEU A 299 10.09 -30.70 15.09
C LEU A 299 9.77 -29.43 15.91
N LEU A 300 8.56 -28.85 16.03
CA LEU A 300 7.25 -28.97 15.36
C LEU A 300 6.33 -27.81 15.87
N ASP A 301 5.33 -27.36 15.10
CA ASP A 301 4.12 -26.68 15.64
C ASP A 301 2.86 -27.00 14.79
N PRO A 302 1.62 -27.11 15.34
CA PRO A 302 0.51 -27.78 14.65
C PRO A 302 -0.73 -26.91 14.38
N THR A 303 -1.27 -26.91 13.15
CA THR A 303 -2.74 -26.97 12.87
C THR A 303 -3.10 -27.18 11.38
N GLY A 304 -2.65 -28.29 10.77
CA GLY A 304 -3.09 -28.67 9.42
C GLY A 304 -2.44 -29.98 8.94
N GLY A 305 -3.09 -30.67 8.00
CA GLY A 305 -2.51 -31.72 7.13
C GLY A 305 -1.84 -32.95 7.77
N GLY A 306 -0.70 -32.76 8.42
CA GLY A 306 0.21 -33.81 8.88
C GLY A 306 -0.29 -34.60 10.11
N VAL A 307 -0.38 -35.92 9.98
CA VAL A 307 -0.77 -36.82 11.08
C VAL A 307 0.46 -37.53 11.67
N PHE A 308 1.03 -36.91 12.71
CA PHE A 308 1.90 -37.44 13.77
C PHE A 308 3.17 -38.24 13.42
N MET A 309 4.32 -37.66 13.79
CA MET A 309 5.23 -38.34 14.72
C MET A 309 5.24 -37.64 16.08
N THR A 310 4.99 -38.40 17.15
CA THR A 310 5.21 -37.96 18.53
C THR A 310 6.54 -38.50 19.02
N VAL A 311 7.62 -37.72 18.96
CA VAL A 311 8.92 -38.12 19.54
C VAL A 311 8.93 -37.82 21.04
N THR A 312 8.50 -38.78 21.85
CA THR A 312 8.86 -38.81 23.27
C THR A 312 10.17 -39.57 23.43
N ALA A 313 11.29 -38.85 23.57
CA ALA A 313 12.60 -39.47 23.75
C ALA A 313 12.80 -40.12 25.14
N ARG A 314 12.14 -41.25 25.39
CA ARG A 314 12.58 -42.28 26.36
C ARG A 314 12.30 -43.70 25.86
N GLY A 315 13.00 -44.09 24.80
CA GLY A 315 13.18 -45.50 24.42
C GLY A 315 12.43 -45.98 23.18
N GLY A 316 12.86 -45.51 22.00
CA GLY A 316 12.91 -46.24 20.73
C GLY A 316 11.64 -46.88 20.16
N THR A 317 10.97 -46.18 19.23
CA THR A 317 10.46 -46.73 17.95
C THR A 317 10.16 -45.55 17.01
N THR A 318 10.52 -45.66 15.72
CA THR A 318 10.19 -44.68 14.65
C THR A 318 9.13 -45.29 13.71
N THR A 319 8.37 -44.50 12.96
CA THR A 319 7.29 -45.01 12.08
C THR A 319 7.22 -44.27 10.74
N ILE A 320 7.82 -44.87 9.70
CA ILE A 320 7.69 -44.52 8.28
C ILE A 320 6.26 -44.81 7.80
N THR A 321 5.75 -43.98 6.90
CA THR A 321 4.43 -44.08 6.28
C THR A 321 4.54 -44.16 4.76
N THR A 322 4.22 -45.33 4.19
CA THR A 322 4.34 -45.64 2.77
C THR A 322 2.99 -45.49 2.06
N ARG A 323 2.91 -44.79 0.93
CA ARG A 323 1.67 -44.65 0.12
C ARG A 323 1.67 -45.64 -1.06
N PHE A 324 0.52 -46.27 -1.32
CA PHE A 324 0.29 -47.22 -2.41
C PHE A 324 -0.65 -46.61 -3.46
N ARG A 325 -0.45 -47.02 -4.72
CA ARG A 325 -1.20 -46.54 -5.88
C ARG A 325 -1.87 -47.72 -6.58
N ASP A 326 -3.19 -47.78 -6.53
CA ASP A 326 -3.95 -48.73 -7.34
C ASP A 326 -4.14 -48.19 -8.77
N HIS A 327 -3.94 -49.04 -9.78
CA HIS A 327 -4.11 -48.70 -11.18
C HIS A 327 -5.60 -48.66 -11.59
N LEU A 328 -6.51 -49.17 -10.76
CA LEU A 328 -7.95 -49.11 -11.02
C LEU A 328 -8.65 -48.05 -10.16
N ASN A 329 -8.49 -48.03 -8.84
CA ASN A 329 -9.19 -47.08 -7.96
C ASN A 329 -8.69 -45.64 -8.02
N LYS A 330 -7.47 -45.40 -8.53
CA LYS A 330 -6.92 -44.05 -8.73
C LYS A 330 -6.92 -43.17 -7.44
N GLU A 331 -6.88 -43.80 -6.26
CA GLU A 331 -6.70 -43.19 -4.93
C GLU A 331 -5.35 -43.60 -4.30
N TRP A 332 -4.80 -42.72 -3.45
CA TRP A 332 -3.57 -42.98 -2.67
C TRP A 332 -3.88 -43.64 -1.32
N ILE A 333 -3.28 -44.81 -1.02
CA ILE A 333 -3.54 -45.57 0.22
C ILE A 333 -2.31 -45.59 1.13
N SER A 334 -2.43 -45.03 2.34
CA SER A 334 -1.33 -44.91 3.31
C SER A 334 -1.17 -46.12 4.26
N VAL A 335 0.08 -46.54 4.49
CA VAL A 335 0.48 -47.70 5.31
C VAL A 335 1.69 -47.34 6.19
N GLY A 336 1.48 -47.14 7.50
CA GLY A 336 2.55 -46.87 8.47
C GLY A 336 3.15 -48.14 9.09
N GLY A 337 4.44 -48.10 9.48
CA GLY A 337 4.99 -49.14 10.36
C GLY A 337 6.51 -49.33 10.53
N PHE A 338 7.39 -48.58 9.86
CA PHE A 338 8.79 -49.03 9.70
C PHE A 338 9.86 -48.03 10.21
N ASP A 339 11.01 -48.55 10.64
CA ASP A 339 12.23 -47.82 11.01
C ASP A 339 13.16 -47.62 9.78
N GLU A 340 14.14 -46.71 9.86
CA GLU A 340 15.01 -46.32 8.74
C GLU A 340 16.10 -47.38 8.41
N HIS A 341 16.65 -47.29 7.18
CA HIS A 341 17.66 -48.15 6.49
C HIS A 341 17.15 -49.24 5.53
N THR A 342 17.83 -49.33 4.37
CA THR A 342 17.64 -50.22 3.19
C THR A 342 16.59 -51.35 3.31
N LYS A 343 15.44 -51.18 2.64
CA LYS A 343 14.33 -52.14 2.71
C LYS A 343 13.99 -52.76 1.36
N VAL A 344 13.82 -54.07 1.34
CA VAL A 344 13.22 -54.77 0.20
C VAL A 344 11.72 -54.82 0.43
N ILE A 345 10.95 -54.11 -0.39
CA ILE A 345 9.50 -54.04 -0.28
C ILE A 345 8.86 -54.94 -1.35
N GLN A 346 7.85 -55.70 -0.93
CA GLN A 346 6.98 -56.51 -1.78
C GLN A 346 5.53 -56.23 -1.42
N THR A 347 4.62 -56.33 -2.39
CA THR A 347 3.18 -56.29 -2.16
C THR A 347 2.61 -57.67 -2.41
N ASP A 348 1.96 -58.23 -1.40
CA ASP A 348 1.15 -59.44 -1.53
C ASP A 348 -0.30 -59.00 -1.79
N TYR A 349 -0.97 -59.56 -2.80
CA TYR A 349 -2.39 -59.31 -3.07
C TYR A 349 -3.17 -60.58 -3.46
N GLU A 350 -4.43 -60.67 -3.05
CA GLU A 350 -5.32 -61.83 -3.30
C GLU A 350 -6.74 -61.34 -3.68
N PRO A 351 -7.34 -61.81 -4.80
CA PRO A 351 -8.76 -61.58 -5.09
C PRO A 351 -9.65 -62.51 -4.24
N ASP A 352 -10.73 -61.96 -3.67
CA ASP A 352 -11.69 -62.69 -2.81
C ASP A 352 -12.25 -64.00 -3.45
N ASP A 353 -12.31 -64.05 -4.79
CA ASP A 353 -12.89 -65.17 -5.56
C ASP A 353 -11.89 -66.32 -5.89
N GLU A 354 -10.57 -66.09 -5.83
CA GLU A 354 -9.51 -67.08 -6.13
C GLU A 354 -8.40 -66.98 -5.05
N PRO A 355 -8.53 -67.71 -3.91
CA PRO A 355 -7.75 -67.43 -2.71
C PRO A 355 -6.32 -67.99 -2.78
N SER A 356 -5.46 -67.27 -3.51
CA SER A 356 -4.01 -67.43 -3.46
C SER A 356 -3.27 -66.10 -3.65
N TRP A 357 -2.69 -65.60 -2.56
CA TRP A 357 -1.76 -64.47 -2.52
C TRP A 357 -0.72 -64.54 -3.65
N GLN A 358 -0.66 -63.48 -4.43
CA GLN A 358 0.39 -63.22 -5.41
C GLN A 358 1.33 -62.17 -4.86
N THR A 359 2.61 -62.49 -4.83
CA THR A 359 3.68 -61.60 -4.36
C THR A 359 4.30 -60.87 -5.54
N THR A 360 4.40 -59.55 -5.49
CA THR A 360 5.11 -58.76 -6.50
C THR A 360 6.63 -58.97 -6.44
N ALA A 361 7.33 -58.53 -7.48
CA ALA A 361 8.79 -58.62 -7.52
C ALA A 361 9.40 -57.71 -6.42
N PRO A 362 10.39 -58.19 -5.66
CA PRO A 362 11.04 -57.40 -4.62
C PRO A 362 11.79 -56.21 -5.21
N GLN A 363 11.51 -55.02 -4.66
CA GLN A 363 12.23 -53.78 -4.99
C GLN A 363 13.00 -53.28 -3.77
N THR A 364 14.25 -52.87 -3.97
CA THR A 364 15.09 -52.27 -2.91
C THR A 364 14.86 -50.76 -2.87
N VAL A 365 14.50 -50.26 -1.70
CA VAL A 365 14.24 -48.85 -1.41
C VAL A 365 15.39 -48.30 -0.57
N TYR A 366 15.95 -47.19 -1.02
CA TYR A 366 17.10 -46.52 -0.41
C TYR A 366 16.69 -45.23 0.32
N ASP A 367 15.63 -44.57 -0.14
CA ASP A 367 15.06 -43.34 0.44
C ASP A 367 13.58 -43.58 0.76
N SER A 368 13.12 -43.16 1.95
CA SER A 368 11.74 -43.34 2.41
C SER A 368 10.71 -42.45 1.73
N GLU A 369 11.11 -41.39 1.01
CA GLU A 369 10.18 -40.42 0.43
C GLU A 369 9.51 -40.90 -0.88
N ASN A 370 10.11 -41.87 -1.60
CA ASN A 370 9.70 -42.22 -2.96
C ASN A 370 9.57 -43.74 -3.23
N PHE A 371 8.65 -44.43 -2.55
CA PHE A 371 8.24 -45.80 -2.92
C PHE A 371 6.84 -45.85 -3.53
N HIS A 372 6.77 -46.22 -4.81
CA HIS A 372 5.51 -46.44 -5.53
C HIS A 372 5.51 -47.83 -6.18
N HIS A 373 4.48 -48.63 -5.91
CA HIS A 373 4.30 -49.93 -6.54
C HIS A 373 2.91 -50.02 -7.17
N VAL A 374 2.88 -50.36 -8.46
CA VAL A 374 1.65 -50.58 -9.24
C VAL A 374 1.22 -52.04 -9.14
N LEU A 375 -0.09 -52.29 -9.00
CA LEU A 375 -0.68 -53.62 -9.08
C LEU A 375 -1.23 -53.86 -10.49
N GLU A 376 -0.57 -54.73 -11.26
CA GLU A 376 -0.96 -55.07 -12.63
C GLU A 376 -1.93 -56.27 -12.68
N ASN A 377 -2.75 -56.36 -13.75
CA ASN A 377 -3.67 -57.48 -14.04
C ASN A 377 -4.83 -57.67 -13.04
N LEU A 378 -5.18 -56.62 -12.30
CA LEU A 378 -6.39 -56.58 -11.48
C LEU A 378 -7.67 -56.62 -12.36
N THR A 379 -8.76 -57.15 -11.81
CA THR A 379 -10.04 -57.32 -12.50
C THR A 379 -11.04 -56.28 -12.02
N ASN A 380 -11.56 -55.46 -12.95
CA ASN A 380 -12.56 -54.44 -12.66
C ASN A 380 -13.82 -55.03 -12.01
N GLY A 381 -14.25 -54.46 -10.88
CA GLY A 381 -15.38 -54.88 -10.05
C GLY A 381 -15.07 -56.01 -9.05
N SER A 382 -13.82 -56.50 -8.98
CA SER A 382 -13.41 -57.52 -8.00
C SER A 382 -12.84 -56.89 -6.72
N GLN A 383 -13.18 -57.49 -5.58
CA GLN A 383 -12.56 -57.14 -4.29
C GLN A 383 -11.21 -57.86 -4.15
N TYR A 384 -10.21 -57.11 -3.71
CA TYR A 384 -8.85 -57.56 -3.44
C TYR A 384 -8.48 -57.22 -2.00
N GLU A 385 -7.80 -58.16 -1.34
CA GLU A 385 -7.02 -57.91 -0.13
C GLU A 385 -5.54 -57.73 -0.51
N PHE A 386 -4.86 -56.74 0.07
CA PHE A 386 -3.42 -56.54 -0.07
C PHE A 386 -2.72 -56.29 1.27
N LYS A 387 -1.43 -56.60 1.32
CA LYS A 387 -0.52 -56.25 2.42
C LYS A 387 0.87 -55.97 1.89
N VAL A 388 1.63 -55.21 2.66
CA VAL A 388 3.01 -54.84 2.37
C VAL A 388 3.92 -55.76 3.16
N VAL A 389 4.89 -56.37 2.50
CA VAL A 389 5.96 -57.14 3.16
C VAL A 389 7.25 -56.34 3.01
N VAL A 390 7.79 -55.94 4.16
CA VAL A 390 9.06 -55.22 4.25
C VAL A 390 10.10 -56.17 4.79
N THR A 391 11.11 -56.50 3.98
CA THR A 391 12.22 -57.38 4.34
C THR A 391 13.49 -56.55 4.55
N GLU A 392 14.08 -56.68 5.73
CA GLU A 392 15.33 -56.03 6.10
C GLU A 392 16.26 -57.07 6.75
N ASN A 393 17.52 -57.13 6.32
CA ASN A 393 18.55 -58.03 6.89
C ASN A 393 18.17 -59.54 6.96
N GLY A 394 17.13 -59.97 6.25
CA GLY A 394 16.59 -61.34 6.24
C GLY A 394 15.46 -61.61 7.23
N GLU A 395 15.04 -60.62 8.02
CA GLU A 395 13.78 -60.64 8.77
C GLU A 395 12.70 -59.89 7.96
N SER A 396 11.42 -60.20 8.17
CA SER A 396 10.33 -59.60 7.38
C SER A 396 9.15 -59.25 8.26
N VAL A 397 8.60 -58.06 8.03
CA VAL A 397 7.45 -57.49 8.73
C VAL A 397 6.34 -57.26 7.73
N GLU A 398 5.13 -57.72 8.04
CA GLU A 398 3.94 -57.55 7.22
C GLU A 398 3.09 -56.39 7.77
N SER A 399 2.49 -55.58 6.89
CA SER A 399 1.49 -54.60 7.28
C SER A 399 0.16 -55.24 7.67
N ASP A 400 -0.75 -54.46 8.26
CA ASP A 400 -2.17 -54.80 8.28
C ASP A 400 -2.66 -55.08 6.84
N VAL A 401 -3.55 -56.07 6.71
CA VAL A 401 -4.26 -56.34 5.45
C VAL A 401 -5.30 -55.24 5.22
N LYS A 402 -5.31 -54.69 4.00
CA LYS A 402 -6.29 -53.70 3.52
C LYS A 402 -7.09 -54.32 2.38
N SER A 403 -8.36 -53.94 2.27
CA SER A 403 -9.23 -54.36 1.16
C SER A 403 -9.66 -53.17 0.31
N PHE A 404 -9.77 -53.40 -0.99
CA PHE A 404 -10.31 -52.46 -1.97
C PHE A 404 -11.12 -53.22 -3.03
N ILE A 405 -12.11 -52.57 -3.63
CA ILE A 405 -12.79 -53.07 -4.85
C ILE A 405 -12.15 -52.32 -5.99
N ALA A 406 -11.58 -53.00 -6.98
CA ALA A 406 -10.86 -52.36 -8.07
C ALA A 406 -11.84 -51.87 -9.15
N GLU A 407 -12.12 -50.57 -9.26
CA GLU A 407 -13.16 -49.99 -10.13
C GLU A 407 -12.63 -49.00 -11.18
N ASP A 408 -12.68 -49.36 -12.46
CA ASP A 408 -12.23 -48.53 -13.60
C ASP A 408 -13.26 -47.44 -13.97
N THR A 409 -13.36 -46.33 -13.23
CA THR A 409 -14.30 -45.24 -13.58
C THR A 409 -13.99 -43.78 -13.18
N ALA A 410 -13.17 -43.48 -12.18
CA ALA A 410 -13.00 -42.08 -11.70
C ALA A 410 -11.70 -41.43 -12.22
N PRO A 411 -11.66 -40.16 -12.62
CA PRO A 411 -10.39 -39.43 -12.83
C PRO A 411 -9.64 -39.18 -11.49
N PHE A 412 -8.31 -39.11 -11.56
CA PHE A 412 -7.44 -38.73 -10.43
C PHE A 412 -7.83 -37.34 -9.96
N SER A 413 -8.14 -37.20 -8.68
CA SER A 413 -8.49 -35.91 -8.09
C SER A 413 -7.23 -35.13 -7.71
N VAL A 414 -7.17 -33.86 -8.09
CA VAL A 414 -6.11 -32.92 -7.70
C VAL A 414 -6.69 -31.92 -6.70
N TYR A 415 -6.15 -31.91 -5.48
CA TYR A 415 -6.59 -31.03 -4.39
C TYR A 415 -5.59 -29.92 -4.05
N ASP A 416 -4.31 -30.14 -4.35
CA ASP A 416 -3.20 -29.29 -3.92
C ASP A 416 -2.05 -29.31 -4.95
N TRP A 417 -1.00 -28.52 -4.71
CA TRP A 417 0.14 -28.42 -5.61
C TRP A 417 0.99 -29.70 -5.62
N HIS A 418 0.98 -30.52 -4.56
CA HIS A 418 1.66 -31.82 -4.55
C HIS A 418 0.95 -32.81 -5.47
N ASP A 419 -0.38 -32.88 -5.43
CA ASP A 419 -1.20 -33.67 -6.36
C ASP A 419 -1.01 -33.23 -7.82
N LEU A 420 -0.99 -31.92 -8.08
CA LEU A 420 -0.65 -31.39 -9.42
C LEU A 420 0.77 -31.79 -9.81
N SER A 421 1.69 -31.81 -8.84
CA SER A 421 3.08 -32.20 -9.10
C SER A 421 3.21 -33.65 -9.57
N ASN A 422 2.47 -34.54 -8.89
CA ASN A 422 2.39 -35.98 -9.13
C ASN A 422 1.84 -36.38 -10.53
N VAL A 423 1.29 -35.45 -11.32
CA VAL A 423 0.88 -35.69 -12.71
C VAL A 423 2.07 -36.16 -13.57
N ARG A 424 3.29 -35.72 -13.25
CA ARG A 424 4.54 -36.11 -13.95
C ARG A 424 4.79 -37.62 -13.97
N ASP A 425 4.28 -38.35 -12.98
CA ASP A 425 4.47 -39.80 -12.85
C ASP A 425 3.53 -40.64 -13.73
N PHE A 426 2.51 -40.05 -14.36
CA PHE A 426 1.55 -40.78 -15.18
C PHE A 426 0.84 -39.89 -16.21
N LEU A 427 1.61 -39.45 -17.19
CA LEU A 427 1.21 -38.50 -18.22
C LEU A 427 0.11 -39.02 -19.18
N GLU A 428 -0.27 -40.30 -19.10
CA GLU A 428 -1.42 -40.89 -19.81
C GLU A 428 -2.73 -40.93 -18.98
N GLY A 429 -2.76 -40.35 -17.77
CA GLY A 429 -3.91 -40.44 -16.86
C GLY A 429 -5.05 -39.45 -17.11
N ASP A 430 -6.25 -39.78 -16.61
CA ASP A 430 -7.38 -38.85 -16.53
C ASP A 430 -7.34 -38.12 -15.18
N TYR A 431 -7.30 -36.79 -15.18
CA TYR A 431 -7.18 -35.91 -14.01
C TYR A 431 -8.37 -34.96 -13.92
N ILE A 432 -8.73 -34.58 -12.70
CA ILE A 432 -9.77 -33.59 -12.43
C ILE A 432 -9.41 -32.70 -11.23
N LEU A 433 -9.51 -31.37 -11.36
CA LEU A 433 -9.36 -30.47 -10.21
C LEU A 433 -10.54 -30.63 -9.21
N LYS A 434 -10.34 -30.20 -7.97
CA LYS A 434 -11.35 -30.23 -6.89
C LYS A 434 -11.59 -28.89 -6.19
N SER A 435 -10.71 -27.94 -6.44
CA SER A 435 -10.74 -26.55 -6.04
C SER A 435 -9.75 -25.82 -6.93
N ASP A 436 -9.80 -24.50 -6.88
CA ASP A 436 -8.71 -23.65 -7.37
C ASP A 436 -7.40 -23.98 -6.63
N LEU A 437 -6.28 -23.77 -7.31
CA LEU A 437 -4.93 -23.89 -6.74
C LEU A 437 -4.29 -22.50 -6.75
N ASP A 438 -4.00 -21.96 -5.58
CA ASP A 438 -3.50 -20.59 -5.39
C ASP A 438 -2.26 -20.55 -4.47
N GLN A 439 -1.85 -19.35 -4.07
CA GLN A 439 -0.71 -19.14 -3.16
C GLN A 439 -0.96 -19.63 -1.72
N GLN A 440 -2.23 -19.81 -1.32
CA GLN A 440 -2.64 -20.28 0.01
C GLN A 440 -2.81 -21.81 0.05
N THR A 441 -2.82 -22.45 -1.10
CA THR A 441 -3.00 -23.89 -1.27
C THR A 441 -1.73 -24.67 -0.89
N GLU A 442 -1.91 -25.84 -0.26
CA GLU A 442 -0.81 -26.65 0.24
C GLU A 442 0.18 -27.00 -0.90
N GLY A 443 1.48 -26.87 -0.63
CA GLY A 443 2.56 -27.12 -1.59
C GLY A 443 2.93 -25.97 -2.53
N TYR A 444 2.22 -24.82 -2.53
CA TYR A 444 2.52 -23.71 -3.46
C TYR A 444 4.00 -23.31 -3.50
N HIS A 445 4.59 -23.02 -2.33
CA HIS A 445 5.98 -22.57 -2.21
C HIS A 445 7.02 -23.66 -2.55
N ASP A 446 6.64 -24.95 -2.54
CA ASP A 446 7.55 -26.04 -2.89
C ASP A 446 7.81 -26.11 -4.40
N TYR A 447 6.89 -25.58 -5.21
CA TYR A 447 6.94 -25.66 -6.69
C TYR A 447 6.89 -24.30 -7.41
N ASN A 448 6.69 -23.19 -6.69
CA ASN A 448 6.72 -21.82 -7.22
C ASN A 448 7.75 -20.95 -6.47
N SER A 449 8.93 -21.51 -6.20
CA SER A 449 10.08 -20.79 -5.64
C SER A 449 11.33 -20.92 -6.54
N ASP A 450 12.26 -19.97 -6.42
CA ASP A 450 13.43 -19.81 -7.27
C ASP A 450 13.09 -19.78 -8.79
N GLU A 451 13.51 -20.80 -9.56
CA GLU A 451 13.24 -20.93 -11.01
C GLU A 451 11.77 -21.29 -11.33
N GLY A 452 10.95 -21.56 -10.30
CA GLY A 452 9.52 -21.81 -10.44
C GLY A 452 9.14 -23.22 -10.94
N TRP A 453 7.99 -23.32 -11.59
CA TRP A 453 7.36 -24.58 -11.99
C TRP A 453 8.10 -25.29 -13.13
N ASP A 454 8.49 -26.55 -12.93
CA ASP A 454 9.07 -27.44 -13.96
C ASP A 454 7.95 -28.05 -14.84
N PRO A 455 7.77 -27.67 -16.11
CA PRO A 455 6.56 -28.02 -16.88
C PRO A 455 6.21 -29.51 -16.98
N LEU A 456 4.90 -29.82 -17.00
CA LEU A 456 4.39 -31.19 -17.12
C LEU A 456 4.71 -31.82 -18.50
N GLY A 457 5.37 -32.98 -18.47
CA GLY A 457 5.79 -33.72 -19.66
C GLY A 457 7.05 -33.17 -20.32
N ALA A 458 7.50 -33.80 -21.40
CA ALA A 458 8.76 -33.44 -22.06
C ALA A 458 8.72 -33.66 -23.58
N TYR A 459 9.10 -32.62 -24.33
CA TYR A 459 9.13 -32.58 -25.80
C TYR A 459 9.81 -33.80 -26.45
N SER A 460 10.89 -34.32 -25.86
CA SER A 460 11.76 -35.27 -26.55
C SER A 460 11.19 -36.70 -26.65
N ASN A 461 10.50 -37.19 -25.62
CA ASN A 461 10.01 -38.59 -25.57
C ASN A 461 8.78 -38.84 -24.66
N ASN A 462 8.26 -37.84 -23.94
CA ASN A 462 7.30 -38.09 -22.84
C ASN A 462 6.21 -36.99 -22.74
N PRO A 463 5.35 -36.81 -23.76
CA PRO A 463 4.23 -35.85 -23.70
C PRO A 463 3.16 -36.22 -22.67
N PHE A 464 2.35 -35.24 -22.27
CA PHE A 464 1.03 -35.52 -21.71
C PHE A 464 0.09 -36.03 -22.82
N THR A 465 -0.55 -37.17 -22.57
CA THR A 465 -1.41 -37.92 -23.51
C THR A 465 -2.74 -38.36 -22.89
N GLY A 466 -2.97 -37.99 -21.62
CA GLY A 466 -4.18 -38.30 -20.87
C GLY A 466 -5.27 -37.23 -21.04
N ASN A 467 -6.13 -37.12 -20.04
CA ASN A 467 -7.20 -36.12 -20.01
C ASN A 467 -7.02 -35.23 -18.76
N PHE A 468 -7.22 -33.92 -18.86
CA PHE A 468 -7.14 -33.00 -17.73
C PHE A 468 -8.37 -32.08 -17.71
N ASP A 469 -9.28 -32.36 -16.76
CA ASP A 469 -10.53 -31.64 -16.54
C ASP A 469 -10.34 -30.63 -15.39
N GLY A 470 -10.30 -29.34 -15.70
CA GLY A 470 -10.25 -28.29 -14.68
C GLY A 470 -11.54 -28.18 -13.86
N ALA A 471 -12.65 -28.79 -14.29
CA ALA A 471 -13.97 -28.74 -13.65
C ALA A 471 -14.51 -27.31 -13.38
N GLY A 472 -13.97 -26.30 -14.09
CA GLY A 472 -14.26 -24.88 -13.93
C GLY A 472 -13.33 -24.16 -12.94
N TYR A 473 -12.32 -24.84 -12.39
CA TYR A 473 -11.34 -24.28 -11.45
C TYR A 473 -10.08 -23.74 -12.15
N THR A 474 -9.40 -22.83 -11.47
CA THR A 474 -8.21 -22.14 -11.95
C THR A 474 -6.96 -22.52 -11.17
N ILE A 475 -5.82 -22.61 -11.87
CA ILE A 475 -4.48 -22.74 -11.29
C ILE A 475 -3.81 -21.37 -11.39
N SER A 476 -3.71 -20.65 -10.28
CA SER A 476 -3.24 -19.26 -10.20
C SER A 476 -1.88 -19.12 -9.53
N GLY A 477 -1.11 -18.11 -9.96
CA GLY A 477 0.22 -17.81 -9.41
C GLY A 477 1.31 -18.78 -9.89
N LEU A 478 1.13 -19.42 -11.05
CA LEU A 478 2.14 -20.34 -11.60
C LEU A 478 3.31 -19.53 -12.19
N VAL A 479 4.43 -19.48 -11.47
CA VAL A 479 5.64 -18.74 -11.87
C VAL A 479 6.64 -19.68 -12.54
N ILE A 480 7.25 -19.26 -13.64
CA ILE A 480 8.38 -19.93 -14.30
C ILE A 480 9.42 -18.88 -14.69
N ASP A 481 10.56 -18.80 -14.00
CA ASP A 481 11.66 -17.90 -14.37
C ASP A 481 12.84 -18.70 -14.92
N GLN A 482 12.76 -19.06 -16.21
CA GLN A 482 13.72 -19.94 -16.88
C GLN A 482 14.15 -19.36 -18.24
N PRO A 483 14.84 -18.19 -18.27
CA PRO A 483 15.13 -17.43 -19.49
C PRO A 483 15.82 -18.21 -20.61
N GLU A 484 16.64 -19.23 -20.29
CA GLU A 484 17.33 -20.06 -21.31
C GLU A 484 16.53 -21.32 -21.75
N GLN A 485 15.35 -21.57 -21.19
CA GLN A 485 14.58 -22.81 -21.44
C GLN A 485 13.46 -22.64 -22.47
N THR A 486 13.06 -23.78 -23.05
CA THR A 486 12.08 -23.87 -24.14
C THR A 486 11.06 -24.95 -23.86
N TYR A 487 9.84 -24.78 -24.40
CA TYR A 487 8.65 -25.59 -24.07
C TYR A 487 8.16 -25.35 -22.63
N LEU A 488 7.81 -24.09 -22.34
CA LEU A 488 7.34 -23.64 -21.03
C LEU A 488 5.82 -23.38 -21.01
N GLY A 489 5.24 -23.52 -19.82
CA GLY A 489 3.80 -23.52 -19.53
C GLY A 489 3.50 -24.47 -18.37
N LEU A 490 2.22 -24.64 -18.01
CA LEU A 490 1.80 -25.71 -17.10
C LEU A 490 2.30 -27.09 -17.61
N PHE A 491 2.25 -27.32 -18.93
CA PHE A 491 2.81 -28.46 -19.64
C PHE A 491 3.91 -28.05 -20.64
N ALA A 492 4.96 -28.87 -20.81
CA ALA A 492 5.91 -28.65 -21.90
C ALA A 492 5.33 -29.05 -23.26
N TYR A 493 4.73 -30.25 -23.31
CA TYR A 493 4.25 -30.86 -24.54
C TYR A 493 3.07 -31.79 -24.30
N ILE A 494 1.97 -31.53 -25.01
CA ILE A 494 0.73 -32.30 -25.01
C ILE A 494 0.55 -32.97 -26.41
N ASP A 495 0.23 -34.26 -26.46
CA ASP A 495 -0.01 -35.03 -27.71
C ASP A 495 -1.20 -35.99 -27.56
N LYS A 496 -2.27 -35.82 -28.36
CA LYS A 496 -3.49 -36.67 -28.35
C LYS A 496 -4.22 -36.73 -26.99
N ALA A 497 -4.24 -35.60 -26.29
CA ALA A 497 -4.90 -35.42 -25.01
C ALA A 497 -6.24 -34.67 -25.15
N GLU A 498 -7.02 -34.63 -24.07
CA GLU A 498 -8.15 -33.72 -23.90
C GLU A 498 -7.87 -32.80 -22.69
N ILE A 499 -7.97 -31.48 -22.89
CA ILE A 499 -7.92 -30.48 -21.82
C ILE A 499 -9.27 -29.78 -21.80
N SER A 500 -9.99 -29.84 -20.68
CA SER A 500 -11.31 -29.23 -20.56
C SER A 500 -11.41 -28.34 -19.33
N ASP A 501 -12.27 -27.32 -19.38
CA ASP A 501 -12.77 -26.60 -18.20
C ASP A 501 -11.69 -26.03 -17.25
N LEU A 502 -10.52 -25.68 -17.77
CA LEU A 502 -9.32 -25.32 -17.01
C LEU A 502 -8.95 -23.83 -17.15
N GLY A 503 -8.84 -23.12 -16.02
CA GLY A 503 -8.18 -21.82 -15.94
C GLY A 503 -6.69 -21.97 -15.56
N VAL A 504 -5.81 -21.16 -16.15
CA VAL A 504 -4.39 -21.06 -15.73
C VAL A 504 -3.91 -19.60 -15.75
N GLU A 505 -3.38 -19.11 -14.64
CA GLU A 505 -2.83 -17.75 -14.51
C GLU A 505 -1.33 -17.83 -14.19
N VAL A 506 -0.50 -17.23 -15.05
CA VAL A 506 0.95 -17.48 -15.08
C VAL A 506 1.81 -16.21 -15.09
N GLU A 507 3.04 -16.33 -14.61
CA GLU A 507 4.14 -15.42 -14.97
C GLU A 507 5.30 -16.25 -15.51
N ILE A 508 5.63 -16.10 -16.80
CA ILE A 508 6.64 -16.94 -17.47
C ILE A 508 7.72 -16.08 -18.14
N THR A 509 8.98 -16.30 -17.78
CA THR A 509 10.17 -15.82 -18.50
C THR A 509 10.88 -16.99 -19.17
N GLY A 510 11.15 -16.92 -20.47
CA GLY A 510 11.84 -18.00 -21.20
C GLY A 510 12.24 -17.71 -22.65
N ASP A 511 12.95 -18.66 -23.26
CA ASP A 511 13.48 -18.56 -24.63
C ASP A 511 12.40 -18.85 -25.68
N ASN A 512 12.07 -20.12 -25.96
CA ASN A 512 11.29 -20.50 -27.15
C ASN A 512 10.10 -21.42 -26.83
N HIS A 513 9.03 -21.38 -27.65
CA HIS A 513 7.87 -22.27 -27.51
C HIS A 513 7.23 -22.17 -26.12
N ILE A 514 6.59 -21.03 -25.86
CA ILE A 514 5.98 -20.73 -24.55
C ILE A 514 4.48 -20.49 -24.73
N GLY A 515 3.68 -20.95 -23.76
CA GLY A 515 2.31 -20.53 -23.54
C GLY A 515 1.77 -21.05 -22.21
N SER A 516 0.82 -20.34 -21.59
CA SER A 516 0.37 -20.58 -20.22
C SER A 516 -0.05 -22.03 -19.97
N ILE A 517 -0.79 -22.65 -20.91
CA ILE A 517 -1.12 -24.07 -20.81
C ILE A 517 0.01 -24.94 -21.34
N ALA A 518 0.50 -24.71 -22.57
CA ALA A 518 1.65 -25.48 -23.06
C ALA A 518 2.51 -24.83 -24.15
N GLY A 519 3.82 -25.04 -24.09
CA GLY A 519 4.74 -24.67 -25.16
C GLY A 519 4.45 -25.34 -26.52
N ARG A 520 3.88 -26.55 -26.50
CA ARG A 520 3.44 -27.28 -27.70
C ARG A 520 2.22 -28.16 -27.42
N ILE A 521 1.28 -28.17 -28.36
CA ILE A 521 0.14 -29.10 -28.39
C ILE A 521 -0.07 -29.70 -29.80
N ASP A 522 -0.25 -31.01 -29.88
CA ASP A 522 -0.38 -31.76 -31.14
C ASP A 522 -1.57 -32.75 -31.08
N GLN A 523 -2.44 -32.76 -32.10
CA GLN A 523 -3.56 -33.72 -32.24
C GLN A 523 -4.51 -33.85 -31.02
N SER A 524 -4.67 -32.79 -30.23
CA SER A 524 -5.43 -32.77 -28.97
C SER A 524 -6.71 -31.92 -29.07
N LEU A 525 -7.61 -32.11 -28.12
CA LEU A 525 -8.79 -31.26 -27.94
C LEU A 525 -8.58 -30.34 -26.73
N VAL A 526 -8.86 -29.04 -26.89
CA VAL A 526 -8.91 -28.07 -25.81
C VAL A 526 -10.28 -27.41 -25.84
N THR A 527 -11.03 -27.52 -24.76
CA THR A 527 -12.42 -27.04 -24.67
C THR A 527 -12.63 -26.20 -23.41
N ASN A 528 -13.42 -25.14 -23.50
CA ASN A 528 -13.96 -24.44 -22.32
C ASN A 528 -12.88 -23.95 -21.31
N SER A 529 -11.67 -23.66 -21.79
CA SER A 529 -10.49 -23.38 -20.96
C SER A 529 -10.03 -21.92 -21.13
N HIS A 530 -9.30 -21.37 -20.18
CA HIS A 530 -8.79 -20.00 -20.28
C HIS A 530 -7.40 -19.80 -19.70
N ALA A 531 -6.77 -18.69 -20.07
CA ALA A 531 -5.47 -18.28 -19.55
C ALA A 531 -5.40 -16.79 -19.23
N ARG A 532 -4.69 -16.44 -18.15
CA ARG A 532 -4.28 -15.06 -17.83
C ARG A 532 -2.78 -14.96 -17.53
N GLY A 533 -2.29 -13.73 -17.43
CA GLY A 533 -1.00 -13.40 -16.84
C GLY A 533 0.00 -12.84 -17.84
N LYS A 534 1.30 -13.06 -17.61
CA LYS A 534 2.38 -12.43 -18.38
C LYS A 534 3.40 -13.43 -18.91
N ILE A 535 3.86 -13.22 -20.14
CA ILE A 535 4.92 -13.99 -20.80
C ILE A 535 6.01 -13.04 -21.34
N SER A 536 7.23 -13.19 -20.84
CA SER A 536 8.42 -12.45 -21.27
C SER A 536 9.39 -13.38 -22.03
N SER A 537 9.91 -12.95 -23.18
CA SER A 537 10.79 -13.80 -24.00
C SER A 537 11.75 -13.02 -24.91
N ASP A 538 13.01 -13.46 -24.97
CA ASP A 538 14.03 -12.99 -25.90
C ASP A 538 14.44 -14.00 -26.99
N GLY A 539 13.75 -15.15 -27.04
CA GLY A 539 13.99 -16.20 -28.02
C GLY A 539 13.60 -15.81 -29.45
N THR A 540 13.60 -16.78 -30.37
CA THR A 540 13.49 -16.51 -31.83
C THR A 540 12.45 -17.35 -32.56
N LEU A 541 11.56 -18.03 -31.82
CA LEU A 541 10.55 -18.94 -32.35
C LEU A 541 9.13 -18.47 -32.01
N ASN A 542 8.34 -19.32 -31.34
CA ASN A 542 6.91 -19.09 -31.24
C ASN A 542 6.51 -18.91 -29.78
N ILE A 543 5.77 -17.84 -29.49
CA ILE A 543 5.17 -17.54 -28.20
C ILE A 543 3.67 -17.37 -28.43
N GLY A 544 2.84 -17.95 -27.57
CA GLY A 544 1.42 -17.61 -27.59
C GLY A 544 0.77 -17.74 -26.23
N GLY A 545 -0.29 -16.95 -26.00
CA GLY A 545 -0.86 -16.82 -24.65
C GLY A 545 -1.26 -18.15 -24.03
N MET A 546 -2.01 -19.00 -24.73
CA MET A 546 -2.26 -20.37 -24.27
C MET A 546 -1.21 -21.36 -24.77
N PHE A 547 -0.82 -21.26 -26.06
CA PHE A 547 0.04 -22.25 -26.71
C PHE A 547 1.13 -21.69 -27.62
N GLY A 548 2.38 -22.10 -27.38
CA GLY A 548 3.50 -21.76 -28.26
C GLY A 548 3.37 -22.35 -29.67
N SER A 549 2.77 -23.53 -29.83
CA SER A 549 2.39 -24.07 -31.15
C SER A 549 1.29 -25.14 -31.07
N ALA A 550 0.33 -25.09 -32.00
CA ALA A 550 -0.77 -26.06 -32.14
C ALA A 550 -0.73 -26.74 -33.52
N ARG A 551 -0.77 -28.09 -33.57
CA ARG A 551 -0.45 -28.84 -34.80
C ARG A 551 -1.25 -30.10 -35.09
N TYR A 552 -1.35 -30.37 -36.39
CA TYR A 552 -1.80 -31.60 -37.04
C TYR A 552 -3.32 -31.85 -37.01
N ASP A 553 -3.79 -32.60 -38.01
CA ASP A 553 -5.18 -33.07 -38.15
C ASP A 553 -5.65 -33.77 -36.86
N GLY A 554 -6.81 -33.32 -36.35
CA GLY A 554 -7.36 -33.68 -35.04
C GLY A 554 -7.06 -32.69 -33.91
N MET A 555 -6.29 -31.62 -34.15
CA MET A 555 -6.07 -30.55 -33.16
C MET A 555 -7.16 -29.48 -33.22
N GLU A 556 -7.87 -29.25 -32.11
CA GLU A 556 -8.93 -28.25 -32.00
C GLU A 556 -8.86 -27.51 -30.65
N ILE A 557 -8.88 -26.17 -30.69
CA ILE A 557 -9.08 -25.30 -29.54
C ILE A 557 -10.44 -24.64 -29.71
N SER A 558 -11.36 -24.83 -28.76
CA SER A 558 -12.75 -24.39 -28.88
C SER A 558 -13.34 -23.85 -27.58
N SER A 559 -14.19 -22.82 -27.66
CA SER A 559 -14.81 -22.20 -26.47
C SER A 559 -13.80 -21.77 -25.40
N SER A 560 -12.64 -21.27 -25.83
CA SER A 560 -11.52 -20.91 -24.94
C SER A 560 -11.09 -19.46 -25.14
N TRP A 561 -10.53 -18.82 -24.11
CA TRP A 561 -10.08 -17.43 -24.18
C TRP A 561 -8.74 -17.17 -23.48
N ALA A 562 -8.08 -16.06 -23.83
CA ALA A 562 -6.84 -15.65 -23.17
C ALA A 562 -6.77 -14.14 -22.95
N SER A 563 -6.31 -13.72 -21.78
CA SER A 563 -5.92 -12.34 -21.44
C SER A 563 -4.48 -12.38 -20.95
N VAL A 564 -3.54 -12.54 -21.88
CA VAL A 564 -2.12 -12.78 -21.57
C VAL A 564 -1.27 -11.71 -22.24
N ASP A 565 -0.53 -10.96 -21.43
CA ASP A 565 0.42 -9.95 -21.90
C ASP A 565 1.72 -10.62 -22.35
N ILE A 566 2.19 -10.29 -23.55
CA ILE A 566 3.35 -10.93 -24.18
C ILE A 566 4.39 -9.87 -24.56
N GLU A 567 5.54 -9.91 -23.89
CA GLU A 567 6.74 -9.16 -24.25
C GLU A 567 7.74 -10.07 -24.96
N HIS A 568 7.68 -10.13 -26.30
CA HIS A 568 8.56 -10.96 -27.12
C HIS A 568 9.52 -10.12 -27.97
N SER A 569 10.78 -10.02 -27.56
CA SER A 569 11.80 -9.29 -28.34
C SER A 569 12.34 -10.07 -29.56
N GLY A 570 11.73 -11.20 -29.90
CA GLY A 570 12.15 -12.16 -30.90
C GLY A 570 11.60 -11.99 -32.32
N ASP A 571 12.38 -12.46 -33.30
CA ASP A 571 12.18 -12.28 -34.74
C ASP A 571 11.13 -13.20 -35.41
N ARG A 572 10.20 -13.77 -34.65
CA ARG A 572 9.15 -14.66 -35.19
C ARG A 572 7.75 -14.35 -34.68
N ASN A 573 7.15 -15.25 -33.92
CA ASN A 573 5.71 -15.47 -33.94
C ASN A 573 5.12 -15.25 -32.55
N ALA A 574 4.34 -14.19 -32.37
CA ALA A 574 3.61 -13.89 -31.13
C ALA A 574 2.11 -13.91 -31.41
N GLY A 575 1.32 -14.64 -30.61
CA GLY A 575 -0.13 -14.74 -30.78
C GLY A 575 -0.89 -14.82 -29.46
N GLY A 576 -1.93 -14.00 -29.25
CA GLY A 576 -2.63 -13.95 -27.94
C GLY A 576 -3.24 -15.28 -27.50
N LEU A 577 -3.55 -16.18 -28.43
CA LEU A 577 -3.96 -17.55 -28.14
C LEU A 577 -2.87 -18.56 -28.53
N VAL A 578 -2.37 -18.48 -29.78
CA VAL A 578 -1.44 -19.46 -30.36
C VAL A 578 -0.34 -18.79 -31.17
N GLY A 579 0.93 -19.04 -30.84
CA GLY A 579 2.06 -18.49 -31.59
C GLY A 579 2.13 -19.02 -33.03
N TYR A 580 1.96 -20.33 -33.21
CA TYR A 580 1.97 -20.98 -34.52
C TYR A 580 0.93 -22.09 -34.65
N LEU A 581 -0.06 -21.87 -35.52
CA LEU A 581 -1.15 -22.79 -35.84
C LEU A 581 -0.86 -23.45 -37.21
N THR A 582 -0.77 -24.77 -37.30
CA THR A 582 -0.45 -25.41 -38.59
C THR A 582 -0.93 -26.85 -38.78
N ALA A 583 -0.95 -27.27 -40.05
CA ALA A 583 -1.24 -28.65 -40.48
C ALA A 583 -2.66 -29.06 -40.12
N ASP A 584 -3.63 -28.30 -40.66
CA ASP A 584 -5.07 -28.51 -40.49
C ASP A 584 -5.61 -28.40 -39.05
N ALA A 585 -4.83 -27.81 -38.12
CA ALA A 585 -5.26 -27.48 -36.76
C ALA A 585 -6.26 -26.29 -36.73
N ILE A 586 -7.23 -26.33 -35.81
CA ILE A 586 -8.37 -25.41 -35.76
C ILE A 586 -8.41 -24.62 -34.44
N VAL A 587 -8.70 -23.33 -34.53
CA VAL A 587 -9.21 -22.50 -33.42
C VAL A 587 -10.64 -22.11 -33.78
N THR A 588 -11.62 -22.38 -32.91
CA THR A 588 -13.03 -22.03 -33.14
C THR A 588 -13.69 -21.42 -31.90
N ASP A 589 -14.61 -20.49 -32.07
CA ASP A 589 -15.46 -19.98 -30.99
C ASP A 589 -14.63 -19.51 -29.77
N SER A 590 -13.60 -18.70 -30.03
CA SER A 590 -12.56 -18.31 -29.07
C SER A 590 -12.30 -16.80 -29.10
N TYR A 591 -11.75 -16.23 -28.01
CA TYR A 591 -11.41 -14.80 -27.97
C TYR A 591 -10.11 -14.46 -27.24
N THR A 592 -9.53 -13.29 -27.53
CA THR A 592 -8.31 -12.80 -26.85
C THR A 592 -8.36 -11.31 -26.48
N HIS A 593 -7.78 -11.01 -25.31
CA HIS A 593 -7.49 -9.69 -24.73
C HIS A 593 -5.97 -9.57 -24.48
N GLY A 594 -5.53 -8.58 -23.69
CA GLY A 594 -4.12 -8.34 -23.34
C GLY A 594 -3.35 -7.48 -24.36
N ILE A 595 -2.04 -7.38 -24.15
CA ILE A 595 -1.09 -6.59 -24.94
C ILE A 595 0.00 -7.49 -25.50
N ILE A 596 0.32 -7.38 -26.79
CA ILE A 596 1.43 -8.10 -27.42
C ILE A 596 2.44 -7.13 -28.03
N ILE A 597 3.68 -7.24 -27.58
CA ILE A 597 4.84 -6.54 -28.12
C ILE A 597 5.73 -7.60 -28.79
N GLY A 598 5.89 -7.53 -30.12
CA GLY A 598 6.67 -8.51 -30.91
C GLY A 598 7.46 -7.90 -32.07
N ASN A 599 8.29 -8.68 -32.78
CA ASN A 599 8.96 -8.18 -34.00
C ASN A 599 8.20 -8.48 -35.30
N ASP A 600 8.19 -9.72 -35.84
CA ASP A 600 7.84 -9.95 -37.25
C ASP A 600 6.40 -10.42 -37.54
N GLN A 601 5.93 -11.45 -36.83
CA GLN A 601 4.62 -12.11 -37.07
C GLN A 601 3.78 -12.06 -35.79
N VAL A 602 3.12 -10.92 -35.59
CA VAL A 602 2.36 -10.60 -34.37
C VAL A 602 0.88 -10.57 -34.71
N GLY A 603 0.08 -11.41 -34.05
CA GLY A 603 -1.36 -11.48 -34.24
C GLY A 603 -2.11 -11.42 -32.91
N GLY A 604 -3.19 -10.62 -32.82
CA GLY A 604 -3.97 -10.52 -31.59
C GLY A 604 -4.48 -11.87 -31.07
N MET A 605 -4.75 -12.83 -31.96
CA MET A 605 -5.06 -14.22 -31.63
C MET A 605 -3.98 -15.22 -32.09
N VAL A 606 -3.50 -15.12 -33.34
CA VAL A 606 -2.52 -16.07 -33.89
C VAL A 606 -1.38 -15.37 -34.62
N GLY A 607 -0.13 -15.63 -34.22
CA GLY A 607 1.04 -15.05 -34.87
C GLY A 607 1.18 -15.50 -36.33
N LEU A 608 1.23 -16.82 -36.55
CA LEU A 608 1.24 -17.44 -37.88
C LEU A 608 0.28 -18.63 -37.98
N ALA A 609 -0.66 -18.59 -38.93
CA ALA A 609 -1.49 -19.72 -39.33
C ALA A 609 -1.06 -20.24 -40.72
N SER A 610 -0.71 -21.53 -40.86
CA SER A 610 -0.24 -22.04 -42.17
C SER A 610 -0.56 -23.51 -42.43
N ASN A 611 -0.46 -23.95 -43.69
CA ASN A 611 -0.71 -25.35 -44.07
C ASN A 611 -2.08 -25.85 -43.58
N GLY A 612 -3.14 -25.06 -43.83
CA GLY A 612 -4.51 -25.40 -43.42
C GLY A 612 -4.89 -25.03 -41.98
N GLY A 613 -3.98 -24.43 -41.20
CA GLY A 613 -4.35 -23.82 -39.92
C GLY A 613 -5.51 -22.83 -40.09
N THR A 614 -6.59 -23.04 -39.35
CA THR A 614 -7.89 -22.36 -39.57
C THR A 614 -8.38 -21.69 -38.29
N ILE A 615 -8.89 -20.46 -38.41
CA ILE A 615 -9.50 -19.70 -37.31
C ILE A 615 -10.95 -19.39 -37.69
N ARG A 616 -11.91 -19.69 -36.81
CA ARG A 616 -13.34 -19.64 -37.12
C ARG A 616 -14.19 -19.11 -35.95
N ASN A 617 -15.23 -18.31 -36.22
CA ASN A 617 -16.15 -17.80 -35.19
C ASN A 617 -15.44 -17.14 -33.98
N SER A 618 -14.28 -16.50 -34.19
CA SER A 618 -13.42 -16.02 -33.11
C SER A 618 -13.21 -14.51 -33.18
N TYR A 619 -12.76 -13.88 -32.09
CA TYR A 619 -12.38 -12.46 -32.15
C TYR A 619 -11.18 -12.07 -31.28
N SER A 620 -10.58 -10.91 -31.55
CA SER A 620 -9.53 -10.34 -30.70
C SER A 620 -9.73 -8.85 -30.47
N THR A 621 -9.48 -8.41 -29.25
CA THR A 621 -9.37 -6.98 -28.86
C THR A 621 -7.95 -6.65 -28.36
N THR A 622 -7.03 -7.61 -28.49
CA THR A 622 -5.63 -7.53 -28.01
C THR A 622 -4.87 -6.40 -28.68
N GLU A 623 -4.21 -5.52 -27.92
CA GLU A 623 -3.32 -4.50 -28.48
C GLU A 623 -2.09 -5.19 -29.11
N VAL A 624 -1.77 -4.86 -30.37
CA VAL A 624 -0.61 -5.45 -31.05
C VAL A 624 0.38 -4.38 -31.51
N SER A 625 1.64 -4.52 -31.10
CA SER A 625 2.73 -3.66 -31.52
C SER A 625 3.91 -4.47 -32.05
N GLY A 626 4.60 -3.93 -33.05
CA GLY A 626 5.83 -4.54 -33.56
C GLY A 626 6.52 -3.80 -34.69
N THR A 627 7.69 -4.32 -35.09
CA THR A 627 8.62 -3.62 -35.99
C THR A 627 8.73 -4.23 -37.40
N GLY A 628 8.18 -5.42 -37.60
CA GLY A 628 8.18 -6.17 -38.85
C GLY A 628 7.02 -5.80 -39.78
N ASN A 629 6.69 -6.73 -40.68
CA ASN A 629 5.71 -6.46 -41.76
C ASN A 629 4.40 -7.22 -41.62
N SER A 630 4.27 -8.09 -40.61
CA SER A 630 3.14 -9.02 -40.44
C SER A 630 2.54 -8.83 -39.04
N ILE A 631 2.14 -7.60 -38.75
CA ILE A 631 1.43 -7.19 -37.52
C ILE A 631 -0.05 -7.10 -37.85
N GLY A 632 -0.89 -7.86 -37.15
CA GLY A 632 -2.32 -7.96 -37.46
C GLY A 632 -3.23 -8.06 -36.25
N GLY A 633 -4.35 -7.35 -36.26
CA GLY A 633 -5.29 -7.30 -35.13
C GLY A 633 -5.89 -8.66 -34.75
N LEU A 634 -6.05 -9.60 -35.70
CA LEU A 634 -6.43 -11.00 -35.40
C LEU A 634 -5.29 -11.98 -35.68
N VAL A 635 -4.72 -11.92 -36.88
CA VAL A 635 -3.67 -12.81 -37.37
C VAL A 635 -2.52 -12.00 -37.98
N GLY A 636 -1.29 -12.29 -37.55
CA GLY A 636 -0.08 -11.65 -38.07
C GLY A 636 0.22 -12.05 -39.51
N ALA A 637 0.16 -13.35 -39.81
CA ALA A 637 0.16 -13.90 -41.17
C ALA A 637 -0.65 -15.22 -41.24
N GLY A 638 -1.43 -15.47 -42.31
CA GLY A 638 -1.96 -16.82 -42.51
C GLY A 638 -2.98 -17.10 -43.62
N ASP A 639 -3.34 -18.39 -43.74
CA ASP A 639 -4.06 -18.94 -44.90
C ASP A 639 -5.61 -18.85 -44.81
N ILE A 640 -6.23 -19.18 -43.66
CA ILE A 640 -7.70 -19.37 -43.56
C ILE A 640 -8.26 -18.75 -42.27
N VAL A 641 -9.13 -17.75 -42.43
CA VAL A 641 -9.91 -17.13 -41.35
C VAL A 641 -11.36 -16.98 -41.83
N GLU A 642 -12.32 -17.51 -41.06
CA GLU A 642 -13.75 -17.54 -41.39
C GLU A 642 -14.57 -16.90 -40.27
N ASP A 643 -15.53 -16.03 -40.63
CA ASP A 643 -16.57 -15.52 -39.71
C ASP A 643 -16.00 -14.98 -38.37
N SER A 644 -14.81 -14.37 -38.42
CA SER A 644 -14.00 -13.96 -37.26
C SER A 644 -13.54 -12.50 -37.38
N PHE A 645 -13.35 -11.83 -36.24
CA PHE A 645 -13.28 -10.37 -36.14
C PHE A 645 -12.06 -9.86 -35.36
N TRP A 646 -11.71 -8.59 -35.52
CA TRP A 646 -10.91 -7.89 -34.51
C TRP A 646 -11.41 -6.47 -34.31
N ASP A 647 -11.17 -5.94 -33.14
CA ASP A 647 -11.40 -4.55 -32.82
C ASP A 647 -10.27 -3.67 -33.36
N THR A 648 -10.58 -2.81 -34.33
CA THR A 648 -9.60 -1.92 -34.99
C THR A 648 -9.11 -0.78 -34.09
N GLU A 649 -9.86 -0.46 -33.04
CA GLU A 649 -9.56 0.65 -32.13
C GLU A 649 -8.71 0.15 -30.96
N THR A 650 -9.11 -0.94 -30.29
CA THR A 650 -8.31 -1.49 -29.18
C THR A 650 -7.07 -2.23 -29.66
N SER A 651 -7.07 -2.86 -30.84
CA SER A 651 -5.87 -3.55 -31.34
C SER A 651 -4.76 -2.61 -31.82
N GLY A 652 -5.03 -1.30 -31.89
CA GLY A 652 -4.09 -0.30 -32.42
C GLY A 652 -3.79 -0.41 -33.92
N THR A 653 -4.56 -1.20 -34.70
CA THR A 653 -4.29 -1.43 -36.13
C THR A 653 -5.53 -1.74 -36.98
N ASP A 654 -5.65 -1.02 -38.10
CA ASP A 654 -6.64 -1.25 -39.16
C ASP A 654 -6.37 -2.52 -40.01
N ILE A 655 -5.32 -3.28 -39.71
CA ILE A 655 -4.78 -4.33 -40.59
C ILE A 655 -4.74 -5.68 -39.87
N SER A 656 -5.08 -6.75 -40.59
CA SER A 656 -4.75 -8.15 -40.27
C SER A 656 -4.67 -8.95 -41.58
N ASP A 657 -3.95 -10.06 -41.60
CA ASP A 657 -3.84 -10.92 -42.80
C ASP A 657 -5.13 -11.72 -43.06
N GLY A 658 -6.01 -11.84 -42.06
CA GLY A 658 -7.35 -12.43 -42.20
C GLY A 658 -8.33 -12.00 -41.11
N GLY A 659 -9.62 -12.26 -41.33
CA GLY A 659 -10.73 -11.80 -40.48
C GLY A 659 -11.42 -10.54 -41.02
N THR A 660 -12.27 -9.92 -40.22
CA THR A 660 -12.90 -8.62 -40.50
C THR A 660 -12.67 -7.65 -39.34
N GLY A 661 -12.00 -6.53 -39.60
CA GLY A 661 -11.85 -5.45 -38.63
C GLY A 661 -13.16 -4.67 -38.48
N LEU A 662 -13.51 -4.35 -37.23
CA LEU A 662 -14.72 -3.63 -36.81
C LEU A 662 -14.35 -2.56 -35.77
N THR A 663 -15.23 -1.59 -35.51
CA THR A 663 -15.05 -0.63 -34.39
C THR A 663 -15.49 -1.22 -33.05
N THR A 664 -15.12 -0.58 -31.93
CA THR A 664 -15.59 -0.92 -30.57
C THR A 664 -17.12 -0.96 -30.51
N GLU A 665 -17.78 -0.01 -31.15
CA GLU A 665 -19.25 0.06 -31.20
C GLU A 665 -19.84 -1.15 -31.94
N GLU A 666 -19.30 -1.49 -33.12
CA GLU A 666 -19.73 -2.66 -33.91
C GLU A 666 -19.42 -3.99 -33.20
N MET A 667 -18.29 -4.08 -32.50
CA MET A 667 -17.85 -5.24 -31.72
C MET A 667 -18.67 -5.48 -30.44
N LYS A 668 -19.39 -4.47 -29.94
CA LYS A 668 -20.31 -4.58 -28.79
C LYS A 668 -21.78 -4.74 -29.20
N GLU A 669 -22.09 -4.93 -30.49
CA GLU A 669 -23.44 -5.25 -30.97
C GLU A 669 -23.68 -6.76 -31.22
N GLU A 670 -24.73 -7.35 -30.61
CA GLU A 670 -25.16 -8.74 -30.87
C GLU A 670 -25.49 -9.01 -32.36
N SER A 671 -25.97 -7.99 -33.07
CA SER A 671 -26.31 -8.04 -34.50
C SER A 671 -25.14 -8.49 -35.36
N THR A 672 -23.95 -7.96 -35.07
CA THR A 672 -22.71 -8.18 -35.81
C THR A 672 -22.39 -9.66 -35.93
N PHE A 673 -22.42 -10.37 -34.80
CA PHE A 673 -22.04 -11.77 -34.71
C PHE A 673 -23.16 -12.72 -35.14
N THR A 674 -24.42 -12.37 -34.85
CA THR A 674 -25.57 -13.17 -35.27
C THR A 674 -25.82 -13.12 -36.79
N ASP A 675 -25.54 -12.00 -37.46
CA ASP A 675 -25.54 -11.91 -38.94
C ASP A 675 -24.36 -12.69 -39.57
N ALA A 676 -23.24 -12.85 -38.85
CA ALA A 676 -22.14 -13.76 -39.21
C ALA A 676 -22.45 -15.24 -38.93
N GLY A 677 -23.53 -15.53 -38.20
CA GLY A 677 -24.02 -16.89 -37.94
C GLY A 677 -23.55 -17.52 -36.62
N TRP A 678 -23.04 -16.73 -35.67
CA TRP A 678 -22.63 -17.22 -34.34
C TRP A 678 -23.83 -17.69 -33.51
N ASP A 679 -23.62 -18.71 -32.66
CA ASP A 679 -24.69 -19.32 -31.85
C ASP A 679 -24.83 -18.64 -30.47
N PHE A 680 -25.60 -17.55 -30.44
CA PHE A 680 -26.00 -16.85 -29.21
C PHE A 680 -27.08 -17.57 -28.38
N ALA A 681 -27.50 -18.78 -28.78
CA ALA A 681 -28.43 -19.59 -27.98
C ALA A 681 -27.71 -20.62 -27.09
N ASN A 682 -26.46 -21.00 -27.41
CA ASN A 682 -25.75 -22.08 -26.71
C ASN A 682 -24.25 -21.82 -26.46
N ILE A 683 -23.59 -20.94 -27.22
CA ILE A 683 -22.14 -20.72 -27.13
C ILE A 683 -21.85 -19.31 -26.59
N TRP A 684 -22.38 -18.29 -27.25
CA TRP A 684 -22.07 -16.89 -26.99
C TRP A 684 -23.20 -16.17 -26.25
N SER A 685 -22.85 -15.18 -25.45
CA SER A 685 -23.76 -14.20 -24.85
C SER A 685 -23.08 -12.84 -24.85
N ILE A 686 -23.85 -11.75 -24.79
CA ILE A 686 -23.30 -10.39 -24.69
C ILE A 686 -24.10 -9.60 -23.65
N ILE A 687 -23.40 -9.02 -22.68
CA ILE A 687 -23.94 -8.22 -21.59
C ILE A 687 -22.93 -7.10 -21.35
N SER A 688 -23.39 -5.84 -21.30
CA SER A 688 -22.52 -4.65 -21.25
C SER A 688 -21.60 -4.55 -20.03
N LEU A 689 -21.74 -5.45 -19.05
CA LEU A 689 -21.00 -5.48 -17.78
C LEU A 689 -20.12 -6.73 -17.61
N LEU A 690 -20.07 -7.59 -18.64
CA LEU A 690 -19.21 -8.77 -18.67
C LEU A 690 -18.25 -8.61 -19.81
N ASN A 691 -16.98 -8.97 -19.60
CA ASN A 691 -15.99 -9.06 -20.67
C ASN A 691 -15.87 -7.72 -21.42
N ASN A 692 -15.84 -6.61 -20.66
CA ASN A 692 -15.88 -5.23 -21.16
C ASN A 692 -17.04 -4.93 -22.15
N GLY A 693 -18.12 -5.70 -22.12
CA GLY A 693 -19.27 -5.56 -23.02
C GLY A 693 -19.15 -6.27 -24.38
N TYR A 694 -18.06 -6.98 -24.65
CA TYR A 694 -17.90 -7.84 -25.83
C TYR A 694 -18.58 -9.21 -25.64
N PRO A 695 -18.82 -10.00 -26.70
CA PRO A 695 -19.35 -11.35 -26.57
C PRO A 695 -18.46 -12.23 -25.68
N PHE A 696 -19.05 -12.94 -24.73
CA PHE A 696 -18.38 -13.92 -23.88
C PHE A 696 -19.00 -15.31 -24.02
N LEU A 697 -18.29 -16.33 -23.54
CA LEU A 697 -18.68 -17.73 -23.68
C LEU A 697 -19.57 -18.15 -22.50
N ILE A 698 -20.73 -18.75 -22.78
CA ILE A 698 -21.75 -19.08 -21.76
C ILE A 698 -21.23 -20.09 -20.73
N ASN A 699 -20.41 -21.06 -21.15
CA ASN A 699 -19.90 -22.14 -20.28
C ASN A 699 -18.51 -21.85 -19.70
N ASN A 700 -17.83 -20.81 -20.17
CA ASN A 700 -16.50 -20.33 -19.73
C ASN A 700 -16.57 -18.79 -19.66
N GLN A 701 -17.53 -18.32 -18.85
CA GLN A 701 -17.76 -16.89 -18.64
C GLN A 701 -16.66 -16.32 -17.74
N PRO A 702 -16.18 -15.09 -17.97
CA PRO A 702 -15.35 -14.42 -16.97
C PRO A 702 -16.17 -14.18 -15.69
N GLU A 703 -15.53 -14.32 -14.53
CA GLU A 703 -16.17 -14.06 -13.24
C GLU A 703 -16.27 -12.56 -12.96
N VAL A 704 -17.39 -12.16 -12.36
CA VAL A 704 -17.58 -10.81 -11.81
C VAL A 704 -17.32 -10.83 -10.33
N VAL A 705 -16.29 -10.11 -9.90
CA VAL A 705 -15.95 -9.95 -8.50
C VAL A 705 -16.93 -8.96 -7.85
N ARG A 706 -17.61 -9.42 -6.80
CA ARG A 706 -18.62 -8.65 -6.06
C ARG A 706 -17.98 -7.96 -4.88
N ILE A 707 -18.00 -6.63 -4.90
CA ILE A 707 -17.50 -5.80 -3.80
C ILE A 707 -18.66 -5.50 -2.86
N SER A 708 -18.61 -6.06 -1.65
CA SER A 708 -19.63 -5.92 -0.61
C SER A 708 -19.13 -5.18 0.63
N ASP A 709 -17.82 -5.22 0.90
CA ASP A 709 -17.14 -4.43 1.94
C ASP A 709 -15.76 -3.87 1.53
N TRP A 710 -15.02 -3.25 2.46
CA TRP A 710 -13.71 -2.65 2.17
C TRP A 710 -12.57 -3.67 2.03
N TYR A 711 -12.73 -4.91 2.51
CA TYR A 711 -11.77 -5.99 2.23
C TYR A 711 -11.91 -6.41 0.76
N ASP A 712 -13.14 -6.61 0.26
CA ASP A 712 -13.39 -6.91 -1.16
C ASP A 712 -12.85 -5.76 -2.07
N LEU A 713 -13.01 -4.50 -1.67
CA LEU A 713 -12.43 -3.34 -2.38
C LEU A 713 -10.89 -3.30 -2.30
N ASN A 714 -10.29 -3.92 -1.26
CA ASN A 714 -8.85 -4.02 -1.17
C ASN A 714 -8.29 -5.04 -2.18
N GLU A 715 -8.96 -6.18 -2.33
CA GLU A 715 -8.60 -7.31 -3.21
C GLU A 715 -8.64 -6.95 -4.72
N VAL A 716 -9.22 -5.81 -5.10
CA VAL A 716 -9.13 -5.24 -6.47
C VAL A 716 -7.68 -5.05 -6.94
N ARG A 717 -6.72 -4.94 -6.03
CA ARG A 717 -5.28 -4.84 -6.37
C ARG A 717 -4.68 -6.15 -6.86
N ASP A 718 -5.29 -7.28 -6.54
CA ASP A 718 -4.75 -8.61 -6.80
C ASP A 718 -5.16 -9.14 -8.19
N LEU A 719 -6.16 -8.51 -8.84
CA LEU A 719 -6.62 -8.80 -10.20
C LEU A 719 -7.00 -7.51 -10.95
N LEU A 720 -6.01 -6.71 -11.34
CA LEU A 720 -6.20 -5.39 -11.93
C LEU A 720 -6.93 -5.35 -13.29
N ASP A 721 -7.09 -6.50 -13.96
CA ASP A 721 -7.85 -6.68 -15.22
C ASP A 721 -9.28 -7.24 -15.03
N GLY A 722 -9.74 -7.40 -13.78
CA GLY A 722 -11.03 -8.02 -13.45
C GLY A 722 -12.29 -7.19 -13.76
N ASP A 723 -13.44 -7.87 -13.88
CA ASP A 723 -14.77 -7.25 -13.94
C ASP A 723 -15.35 -7.11 -12.52
N TYR A 724 -15.52 -5.89 -12.03
CA TYR A 724 -15.92 -5.57 -10.65
C TYR A 724 -17.32 -4.95 -10.56
N LEU A 725 -18.08 -5.38 -9.55
CA LEU A 725 -19.44 -4.94 -9.30
C LEU A 725 -19.64 -4.56 -7.84
N LEU A 726 -19.97 -3.29 -7.58
CA LEU A 726 -20.28 -2.82 -6.23
C LEU A 726 -21.71 -3.24 -5.82
N GLU A 727 -21.86 -4.07 -4.79
CA GLU A 727 -23.16 -4.62 -4.36
C GLU A 727 -23.92 -3.75 -3.36
N ASN A 728 -23.20 -2.94 -2.59
CA ASN A 728 -23.74 -2.09 -1.54
C ASN A 728 -22.93 -0.78 -1.46
N ASP A 729 -23.45 0.21 -0.75
CA ASP A 729 -22.66 1.38 -0.42
C ASP A 729 -21.57 1.01 0.59
N LEU A 730 -20.36 1.54 0.44
CA LEU A 730 -19.27 1.40 1.41
C LEU A 730 -19.17 2.70 2.21
N ASP A 731 -19.13 2.58 3.53
CA ASP A 731 -19.04 3.69 4.47
C ASP A 731 -18.28 3.29 5.76
N GLU A 732 -18.23 4.20 6.75
CA GLU A 732 -17.67 3.95 8.09
C GLU A 732 -18.25 2.72 8.82
N SER A 733 -19.48 2.33 8.51
CA SER A 733 -20.16 1.19 9.16
C SER A 733 -19.86 -0.15 8.49
N THR A 734 -19.24 -0.11 7.32
CA THR A 734 -18.94 -1.26 6.46
C THR A 734 -17.63 -1.93 6.91
N PRO A 735 -17.55 -3.28 6.97
CA PRO A 735 -16.34 -3.97 7.41
C PRO A 735 -15.08 -3.51 6.65
N GLY A 736 -13.96 -3.44 7.36
CA GLY A 736 -12.66 -3.04 6.81
C GLY A 736 -12.38 -1.53 6.77
N TYR A 737 -13.38 -0.65 6.91
CA TYR A 737 -13.18 0.81 6.83
C TYR A 737 -12.00 1.33 7.65
N GLU A 738 -11.98 1.03 8.96
CA GLU A 738 -10.94 1.45 9.90
C GLU A 738 -9.55 0.87 9.56
N THR A 739 -9.48 -0.27 8.87
CA THR A 739 -8.21 -0.88 8.45
C THR A 739 -7.58 -0.11 7.28
N PHE A 740 -8.39 0.39 6.35
CA PHE A 740 -7.88 1.00 5.12
C PHE A 740 -7.98 2.54 5.09
N ASN A 741 -8.69 3.17 6.03
CA ASN A 741 -8.81 4.64 6.15
C ASN A 741 -8.08 5.23 7.38
N SER A 742 -7.32 4.43 8.14
CA SER A 742 -6.45 4.89 9.24
C SER A 742 -4.97 5.04 8.82
N ASP A 743 -4.14 5.60 9.70
CA ASP A 743 -2.66 5.70 9.56
C ASP A 743 -2.14 6.15 8.18
N GLY A 744 -2.70 7.26 7.69
CA GLY A 744 -2.40 7.84 6.37
C GLY A 744 -3.46 7.52 5.32
N GLY A 745 -4.39 6.62 5.60
CA GLY A 745 -5.56 6.33 4.79
C GLY A 745 -5.29 5.46 3.55
N TRP A 746 -6.26 5.45 2.65
CA TRP A 746 -6.36 4.56 1.50
C TRP A 746 -5.09 4.58 0.65
N GLN A 747 -4.60 3.39 0.33
CA GLN A 747 -3.57 3.21 -0.68
C GLN A 747 -4.26 3.07 -2.05
N PRO A 748 -4.06 3.97 -3.02
CA PRO A 748 -4.75 3.90 -4.31
C PRO A 748 -4.53 2.57 -5.05
N ILE A 749 -5.54 2.13 -5.82
CA ILE A 749 -5.49 0.93 -6.67
C ILE A 749 -4.65 1.19 -7.93
N GLY A 750 -3.82 0.22 -8.33
CA GLY A 750 -2.90 0.32 -9.46
C GLY A 750 -1.71 1.24 -9.21
N ASP A 751 -0.72 1.21 -10.11
CA ASP A 751 0.51 2.00 -10.03
C ASP A 751 0.96 2.56 -11.39
N MET A 752 1.92 3.47 -11.36
CA MET A 752 2.47 4.18 -12.52
C MET A 752 3.79 3.58 -13.05
N SER A 753 4.24 2.47 -12.48
CA SER A 753 5.41 1.71 -12.92
C SER A 753 4.99 0.80 -14.07
N ASP A 754 4.20 -0.23 -13.76
CA ASP A 754 3.83 -1.28 -14.72
C ASP A 754 2.44 -1.91 -14.44
N SER A 755 1.74 -1.55 -13.36
CA SER A 755 0.47 -2.20 -12.94
C SER A 755 -0.74 -1.24 -12.90
N PRO A 756 -1.23 -0.71 -14.04
CA PRO A 756 -2.49 0.04 -14.09
C PRO A 756 -3.71 -0.85 -13.78
N PHE A 757 -4.82 -0.24 -13.33
CA PHE A 757 -6.13 -0.90 -13.44
C PHE A 757 -6.61 -0.88 -14.90
N THR A 758 -6.96 -2.04 -15.44
CA THR A 758 -7.34 -2.27 -16.85
C THR A 758 -8.71 -2.94 -17.03
N GLY A 759 -9.35 -3.37 -15.94
CA GLY A 759 -10.65 -4.03 -15.94
C GLY A 759 -11.88 -3.10 -16.04
N THR A 760 -13.04 -3.62 -15.65
CA THR A 760 -14.28 -2.84 -15.52
C THR A 760 -14.65 -2.67 -14.04
N PHE A 761 -15.14 -1.49 -13.65
CA PHE A 761 -15.70 -1.24 -12.32
C PHE A 761 -17.09 -0.58 -12.44
N ASP A 762 -18.16 -1.37 -12.26
CA ASP A 762 -19.53 -0.86 -12.19
C ASP A 762 -19.98 -0.65 -10.73
N GLY A 763 -20.16 0.62 -10.38
CA GLY A 763 -20.73 1.02 -9.09
C GLY A 763 -22.21 0.68 -8.93
N GLN A 764 -22.95 0.33 -10.00
CA GLN A 764 -24.41 0.14 -10.03
C GLN A 764 -25.25 1.30 -9.44
N GLY A 765 -24.68 2.49 -9.23
CA GLY A 765 -25.32 3.60 -8.50
C GLY A 765 -25.16 3.53 -6.97
N HIS A 766 -24.29 2.65 -6.48
CA HIS A 766 -23.78 2.65 -5.11
C HIS A 766 -22.63 3.65 -4.93
N THR A 767 -22.33 3.95 -3.66
CA THR A 767 -21.35 4.97 -3.28
C THR A 767 -20.27 4.42 -2.36
N ILE A 768 -19.03 4.90 -2.54
CA ILE A 768 -17.93 4.73 -1.59
C ILE A 768 -17.78 6.05 -0.83
N SER A 769 -18.00 6.05 0.48
CA SER A 769 -18.08 7.27 1.30
C SER A 769 -16.90 7.37 2.28
N ASN A 770 -16.52 8.59 2.63
CA ASN A 770 -15.52 8.93 3.66
C ASN A 770 -14.12 8.35 3.36
N LEU A 771 -13.74 8.34 2.07
CA LEU A 771 -12.41 7.90 1.63
C LEU A 771 -11.34 8.90 2.08
N VAL A 772 -10.48 8.50 3.03
CA VAL A 772 -9.39 9.34 3.54
C VAL A 772 -8.08 8.96 2.86
N ILE A 773 -7.32 9.94 2.37
CA ILE A 773 -5.94 9.77 1.86
C ILE A 773 -5.08 10.90 2.42
N ASN A 774 -4.17 10.62 3.33
CA ASN A 774 -3.22 11.60 3.89
C ASN A 774 -1.78 11.23 3.52
N ARG A 775 -1.38 11.60 2.30
CA ARG A 775 -0.08 11.29 1.69
C ARG A 775 0.52 12.55 1.02
N PRO A 776 0.85 13.62 1.79
CA PRO A 776 1.19 14.95 1.28
C PRO A 776 2.41 15.03 0.36
N ASN A 777 3.26 14.00 0.34
CA ASN A 777 4.45 13.93 -0.53
C ASN A 777 4.28 12.95 -1.71
N SER A 778 3.13 12.27 -1.82
CA SER A 778 2.87 11.23 -2.82
C SER A 778 2.09 11.76 -4.02
N ASN A 779 2.42 11.23 -5.19
CA ASN A 779 1.77 11.55 -6.46
C ASN A 779 0.73 10.48 -6.81
N TYR A 780 -0.17 10.76 -7.76
CA TYR A 780 -1.15 9.79 -8.28
C TYR A 780 -2.07 9.27 -7.17
N GLN A 781 -2.92 10.15 -6.64
CA GLN A 781 -3.77 9.89 -5.48
C GLN A 781 -5.26 10.02 -5.84
N GLY A 782 -6.07 9.12 -5.28
CA GLY A 782 -7.49 8.89 -5.56
C GLY A 782 -7.88 7.48 -5.11
N LEU A 783 -9.09 7.02 -5.44
CA LEU A 783 -9.44 5.59 -5.31
C LEU A 783 -8.46 4.72 -6.12
N PHE A 784 -8.12 5.15 -7.33
CA PHE A 784 -7.10 4.59 -8.22
C PHE A 784 -5.91 5.55 -8.39
N ALA A 785 -4.68 5.03 -8.48
CA ALA A 785 -3.52 5.84 -8.86
C ALA A 785 -3.53 6.10 -10.37
N TYR A 786 -3.66 5.02 -11.14
CA TYR A 786 -3.60 5.01 -12.59
C TYR A 786 -4.55 3.95 -13.17
N ILE A 787 -5.33 4.38 -14.16
CA ILE A 787 -6.29 3.58 -14.92
C ILE A 787 -5.83 3.63 -16.39
N ASN A 788 -5.76 2.49 -17.07
CA ASN A 788 -5.37 2.39 -18.47
C ASN A 788 -6.29 1.41 -19.23
N SER A 789 -6.80 1.80 -20.40
CA SER A 789 -7.70 0.95 -21.22
C SER A 789 -8.92 0.33 -20.49
N ALA A 790 -9.39 0.98 -19.42
CA ALA A 790 -10.38 0.44 -18.48
C ALA A 790 -11.74 1.18 -18.55
N GLU A 791 -12.79 0.63 -17.94
CA GLU A 791 -14.12 1.27 -17.85
C GLU A 791 -14.62 1.42 -16.40
N ILE A 792 -14.87 2.65 -15.94
CA ILE A 792 -15.44 2.95 -14.62
C ILE A 792 -16.84 3.56 -14.81
N VAL A 793 -17.88 2.92 -14.30
CA VAL A 793 -19.27 3.29 -14.59
C VAL A 793 -20.15 3.32 -13.35
N ASN A 794 -21.14 4.23 -13.32
CA ASN A 794 -22.17 4.37 -12.27
C ASN A 794 -21.64 4.49 -10.82
N LEU A 795 -20.42 5.02 -10.60
CA LEU A 795 -19.76 5.09 -9.29
C LEU A 795 -19.78 6.50 -8.69
N GLY A 796 -20.29 6.63 -7.45
CA GLY A 796 -20.15 7.84 -6.65
C GLY A 796 -19.10 7.70 -5.54
N ILE A 797 -18.21 8.67 -5.38
CA ILE A 797 -17.26 8.73 -4.26
C ILE A 797 -17.59 9.93 -3.37
N LEU A 798 -18.20 9.69 -2.22
CA LEU A 798 -18.69 10.73 -1.33
C LEU A 798 -17.66 11.11 -0.26
N ASP A 799 -17.64 12.39 0.06
CA ASP A 799 -17.06 12.99 1.25
C ASP A 799 -15.60 12.58 1.49
N VAL A 800 -14.80 12.64 0.41
CA VAL A 800 -13.37 12.34 0.45
C VAL A 800 -12.59 13.38 1.26
N ASP A 801 -11.48 12.97 1.86
CA ASP A 801 -10.47 13.90 2.41
C ASP A 801 -9.08 13.48 1.91
N ILE A 802 -8.59 14.17 0.88
CA ILE A 802 -7.36 13.81 0.16
C ILE A 802 -6.31 14.91 0.32
N ILE A 803 -5.26 14.63 1.08
CA ILE A 803 -4.04 15.43 1.23
C ILE A 803 -2.92 14.76 0.41
N ALA A 804 -2.45 15.43 -0.65
CA ALA A 804 -1.55 14.82 -1.63
C ALA A 804 -0.56 15.82 -2.28
N ASN A 805 0.38 15.32 -3.10
CA ASN A 805 1.39 16.17 -3.76
C ASN A 805 1.03 16.57 -5.19
N SER A 806 0.60 15.64 -6.06
CA SER A 806 0.49 15.89 -7.51
C SER A 806 -0.23 14.77 -8.27
N HIS A 807 -0.96 15.08 -9.35
CA HIS A 807 -1.83 14.12 -10.06
C HIS A 807 -2.87 13.54 -9.10
N VAL A 808 -3.89 14.34 -8.78
CA VAL A 808 -4.86 14.01 -7.73
C VAL A 808 -6.27 14.21 -8.24
N GLY A 809 -7.16 13.27 -7.94
CA GLY A 809 -8.60 13.36 -8.11
C GLY A 809 -9.31 12.27 -7.32
N ALA A 810 -10.57 12.46 -6.94
CA ALA A 810 -11.27 11.53 -6.05
C ALA A 810 -11.34 10.10 -6.64
N ILE A 811 -11.58 9.98 -7.94
CA ILE A 811 -11.61 8.68 -8.64
C ILE A 811 -10.19 8.26 -9.00
N ALA A 812 -9.42 9.09 -9.71
CA ALA A 812 -8.12 8.70 -10.24
C ALA A 812 -7.05 9.79 -10.23
N GLY A 813 -5.81 9.43 -9.90
CA GLY A 813 -4.66 10.29 -10.11
C GLY A 813 -4.38 10.55 -11.61
N ARG A 814 -4.47 9.51 -12.43
CA ARG A 814 -4.37 9.55 -13.90
C ARG A 814 -5.30 8.53 -14.56
N ILE A 815 -5.86 8.88 -15.72
CA ILE A 815 -6.48 7.93 -16.66
C ILE A 815 -5.87 8.12 -18.06
N ASP A 816 -5.57 7.02 -18.75
CA ASP A 816 -5.20 7.01 -20.17
C ASP A 816 -6.08 5.98 -20.91
N GLN A 817 -6.52 6.25 -22.15
CA GLN A 817 -7.33 5.33 -22.98
C GLN A 817 -8.59 4.72 -22.30
N SER A 818 -9.06 5.29 -21.19
CA SER A 818 -10.08 4.71 -20.30
C SER A 818 -11.33 5.57 -20.21
N ASN A 819 -12.49 4.95 -19.98
CA ASN A 819 -13.77 5.65 -19.95
C ASN A 819 -14.34 5.78 -18.53
N LEU A 820 -14.75 6.99 -18.16
CA LEU A 820 -15.46 7.28 -16.90
C LEU A 820 -16.87 7.79 -17.20
N THR A 821 -17.88 6.96 -16.97
CA THR A 821 -19.27 7.26 -17.35
C THR A 821 -20.20 7.25 -16.14
N LYS A 822 -21.05 8.28 -15.98
CA LYS A 822 -22.02 8.36 -14.85
C LYS A 822 -21.35 8.32 -13.46
N THR A 823 -20.17 8.92 -13.34
CA THR A 823 -19.38 8.95 -12.11
C THR A 823 -19.44 10.30 -11.41
N TYR A 824 -19.25 10.33 -10.09
CA TYR A 824 -19.26 11.61 -9.37
C TYR A 824 -18.46 11.60 -8.07
N ALA A 825 -18.13 12.79 -7.55
CA ALA A 825 -17.51 12.92 -6.24
C ALA A 825 -17.88 14.17 -5.44
N THR A 826 -17.78 14.07 -4.11
CA THR A 826 -17.87 15.17 -3.12
C THR A 826 -16.72 15.08 -2.11
N GLY A 827 -16.45 16.17 -1.38
CA GLY A 827 -15.42 16.20 -0.33
C GLY A 827 -14.31 17.22 -0.60
N ASN A 828 -13.11 16.97 -0.09
CA ASN A 828 -11.99 17.90 -0.03
C ASN A 828 -10.71 17.32 -0.67
N ILE A 829 -10.02 18.13 -1.47
CA ILE A 829 -8.68 17.83 -2.00
C ILE A 829 -7.73 18.99 -1.64
N SER A 830 -6.70 18.69 -0.85
CA SER A 830 -5.67 19.65 -0.41
C SER A 830 -4.30 19.25 -0.95
N VAL A 831 -3.61 20.16 -1.65
CA VAL A 831 -2.41 19.81 -2.44
C VAL A 831 -1.22 20.74 -2.19
N GLY A 832 -0.08 20.12 -1.91
CA GLY A 832 1.21 20.79 -1.65
C GLY A 832 2.12 21.03 -2.86
N GLY A 833 1.91 20.34 -4.00
CA GLY A 833 2.88 20.29 -5.11
C GLY A 833 2.38 20.75 -6.48
N ASP A 834 3.35 20.92 -7.41
CA ASP A 834 3.22 21.65 -8.68
C ASP A 834 2.71 20.82 -9.88
N VAL A 835 1.62 20.04 -9.77
CA VAL A 835 1.06 19.30 -10.94
C VAL A 835 -0.48 19.30 -10.95
N ASN A 836 -1.07 18.45 -11.81
CA ASN A 836 -2.46 18.52 -12.26
C ASN A 836 -3.43 17.99 -11.20
N ILE A 837 -4.45 18.78 -10.85
CA ILE A 837 -5.46 18.40 -9.84
C ILE A 837 -6.86 18.55 -10.44
N GLY A 838 -7.67 17.49 -10.35
CA GLY A 838 -9.07 17.48 -10.73
C GLY A 838 -9.95 17.07 -9.56
N GLY A 839 -11.23 17.44 -9.56
CA GLY A 839 -12.17 16.87 -8.57
C GLY A 839 -12.39 15.38 -8.78
N LEU A 840 -12.49 14.93 -10.04
CA LEU A 840 -12.58 13.49 -10.38
C LEU A 840 -11.23 12.90 -10.75
N VAL A 841 -10.47 13.58 -11.64
CA VAL A 841 -9.26 13.02 -12.26
C VAL A 841 -8.11 14.03 -12.33
N GLY A 842 -6.94 13.68 -11.81
CA GLY A 842 -5.76 14.55 -11.88
C GLY A 842 -5.31 14.85 -13.32
N SER A 843 -5.12 13.82 -14.14
CA SER A 843 -4.73 13.92 -15.55
C SER A 843 -5.45 12.88 -16.40
N ALA A 844 -5.95 13.28 -17.56
CA ALA A 844 -6.64 12.41 -18.51
C ALA A 844 -5.97 12.50 -19.89
N ARG A 845 -5.59 11.39 -20.52
CA ARG A 845 -4.85 11.40 -21.80
C ARG A 845 -5.32 10.36 -22.82
N ASP A 846 -4.85 10.61 -24.04
CA ASP A 846 -4.79 9.70 -25.18
C ASP A 846 -6.12 9.42 -25.89
N PHE A 847 -5.99 8.95 -27.14
CA PHE A 847 -7.07 8.85 -28.11
C PHE A 847 -8.08 7.77 -27.67
N GLY A 848 -9.38 8.05 -27.82
CA GLY A 848 -10.46 7.15 -27.44
C GLY A 848 -10.99 7.31 -26.01
N MET A 849 -10.34 8.09 -25.15
CA MET A 849 -10.83 8.35 -23.79
C MET A 849 -12.00 9.35 -23.75
N GLU A 850 -13.05 8.98 -23.00
CA GLU A 850 -14.20 9.80 -22.66
C GLU A 850 -14.45 9.86 -21.13
N ILE A 851 -14.63 11.08 -20.61
CA ILE A 851 -15.30 11.30 -19.31
C ILE A 851 -16.67 11.90 -19.60
N SER A 852 -17.75 11.17 -19.34
CA SER A 852 -19.09 11.66 -19.64
C SER A 852 -20.19 11.36 -18.64
N LYS A 853 -21.20 12.24 -18.63
CA LYS A 853 -22.35 12.17 -17.70
C LYS A 853 -21.89 12.15 -16.25
N SER A 854 -20.82 12.88 -15.94
CA SER A 854 -20.13 12.87 -14.64
C SER A 854 -20.04 14.26 -14.00
N TRP A 855 -19.99 14.32 -12.67
CA TRP A 855 -20.01 15.60 -11.95
C TRP A 855 -19.16 15.65 -10.67
N SER A 856 -18.83 16.85 -10.19
CA SER A 856 -18.00 17.06 -9.00
C SER A 856 -18.49 18.22 -8.12
N ASN A 857 -18.64 17.95 -6.82
CA ASN A 857 -18.71 18.94 -5.74
C ASN A 857 -17.52 18.75 -4.79
N VAL A 858 -16.32 18.59 -5.34
CA VAL A 858 -15.09 18.51 -4.55
C VAL A 858 -14.51 19.92 -4.39
N GLU A 859 -14.26 20.32 -3.15
CA GLU A 859 -13.53 21.54 -2.82
C GLU A 859 -12.02 21.30 -3.00
N ILE A 860 -11.34 22.17 -3.74
CA ILE A 860 -9.93 21.99 -4.08
C ILE A 860 -9.11 23.18 -3.58
N VAL A 861 -8.16 22.90 -2.68
CA VAL A 861 -7.18 23.88 -2.18
C VAL A 861 -5.77 23.46 -2.63
N SER A 862 -5.29 24.07 -3.72
CA SER A 862 -3.93 23.86 -4.22
C SER A 862 -3.02 25.03 -3.84
N SER A 863 -1.88 24.70 -3.23
CA SER A 863 -0.78 25.64 -3.01
C SER A 863 0.28 25.61 -4.13
N GLY A 864 0.10 24.74 -5.13
CA GLY A 864 1.04 24.52 -6.23
C GLY A 864 0.72 25.27 -7.54
N ASP A 865 1.75 25.43 -8.37
CA ASP A 865 1.79 26.35 -9.51
C ASP A 865 1.60 25.66 -10.88
N ARG A 866 0.58 24.79 -11.06
CA ARG A 866 0.34 24.16 -12.38
C ARG A 866 -1.05 24.23 -13.01
N ASN A 867 -1.92 23.23 -12.83
CA ASN A 867 -3.22 23.12 -13.51
C ASN A 867 -4.27 22.56 -12.52
N VAL A 868 -5.40 23.25 -12.34
CA VAL A 868 -6.45 22.83 -11.41
C VAL A 868 -7.82 22.93 -12.07
N GLY A 869 -8.64 21.88 -11.99
CA GLY A 869 -9.96 21.80 -12.62
C GLY A 869 -11.02 21.16 -11.71
N GLY A 870 -12.27 21.56 -11.83
CA GLY A 870 -13.36 20.96 -11.04
C GLY A 870 -13.65 19.49 -11.38
N ILE A 871 -13.41 19.06 -12.63
CA ILE A 871 -13.43 17.66 -13.07
C ILE A 871 -12.02 17.14 -13.33
N VAL A 872 -11.28 17.79 -14.23
CA VAL A 872 -9.94 17.33 -14.68
C VAL A 872 -8.88 18.42 -14.55
N GLY A 873 -7.73 18.10 -13.94
CA GLY A 873 -6.61 19.03 -13.90
C GLY A 873 -5.98 19.30 -15.28
N TYR A 874 -5.68 18.23 -16.02
CA TYR A 874 -5.07 18.29 -17.35
C TYR A 874 -5.66 17.25 -18.29
N VAL A 875 -6.08 17.67 -19.50
CA VAL A 875 -6.62 16.81 -20.56
C VAL A 875 -5.90 17.03 -21.89
N THR A 876 -5.55 15.96 -22.60
CA THR A 876 -4.78 16.04 -23.86
C THR A 876 -5.03 14.87 -24.82
N ASN A 877 -4.67 15.06 -26.09
CA ASN A 877 -4.59 14.04 -27.15
C ASN A 877 -5.98 13.57 -27.61
N ASP A 878 -6.77 14.50 -28.13
CA ASP A 878 -8.14 14.31 -28.66
C ASP A 878 -9.19 13.74 -27.68
N ALA A 879 -8.81 13.56 -26.42
CA ALA A 879 -9.65 13.21 -25.27
C ALA A 879 -10.95 14.03 -25.14
N LEU A 880 -12.03 13.36 -24.68
CA LEU A 880 -13.39 13.88 -24.66
C LEU A 880 -13.91 14.11 -23.23
N ILE A 881 -14.40 15.32 -22.96
CA ILE A 881 -15.12 15.67 -21.72
C ILE A 881 -16.54 16.11 -22.10
N ILE A 882 -17.55 15.25 -21.90
CA ILE A 882 -18.88 15.41 -22.52
C ILE A 882 -20.02 15.30 -21.50
N ASP A 883 -20.98 16.22 -21.52
CA ASP A 883 -22.15 16.20 -20.63
C ASP A 883 -21.75 16.16 -19.13
N THR A 884 -20.79 17.00 -18.71
CA THR A 884 -20.24 17.00 -17.33
C THR A 884 -20.43 18.33 -16.59
N TYR A 885 -20.41 18.33 -15.25
CA TYR A 885 -20.49 19.58 -14.49
C TYR A 885 -19.74 19.63 -13.16
N ALA A 886 -19.20 20.80 -12.81
CA ALA A 886 -18.49 21.03 -11.55
C ALA A 886 -19.04 22.23 -10.76
N ILE A 887 -19.29 22.01 -9.46
CA ILE A 887 -19.89 23.01 -8.57
C ILE A 887 -19.05 23.33 -7.34
N GLY A 888 -18.05 22.50 -6.99
CA GLY A 888 -17.15 22.69 -5.85
C GLY A 888 -16.22 23.89 -5.99
N SER A 889 -15.78 24.47 -4.86
CA SER A 889 -14.90 25.64 -4.85
C SER A 889 -13.45 25.28 -5.20
N ILE A 890 -12.72 26.19 -5.85
CA ILE A 890 -11.34 25.97 -6.29
C ILE A 890 -10.46 27.15 -5.88
N VAL A 891 -9.38 26.87 -5.15
CA VAL A 891 -8.29 27.80 -4.83
C VAL A 891 -6.99 27.27 -5.44
N GLY A 892 -6.25 28.11 -6.17
CA GLY A 892 -4.98 27.69 -6.79
C GLY A 892 -4.12 28.85 -7.29
N ASN A 893 -2.98 28.53 -7.92
CA ASN A 893 -1.97 29.54 -8.30
C ASN A 893 -1.69 29.64 -9.81
N ARG A 894 -2.14 28.69 -10.65
CA ARG A 894 -1.87 28.69 -12.10
C ARG A 894 -2.86 27.81 -12.87
N GLN A 895 -3.22 28.24 -14.09
CA GLN A 895 -4.09 27.51 -15.05
C GLN A 895 -5.26 26.81 -14.38
N ILE A 896 -6.12 27.63 -13.77
CA ILE A 896 -7.28 27.19 -12.99
C ILE A 896 -8.52 27.32 -13.87
N GLY A 897 -9.33 26.27 -13.97
CA GLY A 897 -10.63 26.28 -14.62
C GLY A 897 -11.72 25.71 -13.73
N GLY A 898 -12.92 26.28 -13.72
CA GLY A 898 -14.03 25.72 -12.94
C GLY A 898 -14.41 24.29 -13.33
N LEU A 899 -14.10 23.84 -14.56
CA LEU A 899 -14.27 22.45 -15.00
C LEU A 899 -12.92 21.79 -15.33
N VAL A 900 -12.05 22.45 -16.11
CA VAL A 900 -10.77 21.89 -16.58
C VAL A 900 -9.61 22.88 -16.44
N GLY A 901 -8.50 22.47 -15.83
CA GLY A 901 -7.33 23.36 -15.67
C GLY A 901 -6.65 23.70 -17.00
N LEU A 902 -6.17 22.68 -17.71
CA LEU A 902 -5.56 22.79 -19.04
C LEU A 902 -6.09 21.72 -19.99
N ALA A 903 -6.58 22.15 -21.16
CA ALA A 903 -6.87 21.29 -22.31
C ALA A 903 -5.85 21.54 -23.43
N SER A 904 -5.27 20.49 -24.01
CA SER A 904 -4.31 20.59 -25.11
C SER A 904 -4.48 19.51 -26.19
N SER A 905 -3.73 19.63 -27.29
CA SER A 905 -3.61 18.61 -28.34
C SER A 905 -4.96 18.03 -28.79
N GLY A 906 -5.90 18.90 -29.19
CA GLY A 906 -7.18 18.49 -29.77
C GLY A 906 -8.29 18.10 -28.79
N ALA A 907 -8.02 17.99 -27.48
CA ALA A 907 -9.03 17.67 -26.47
C ALA A 907 -10.29 18.56 -26.56
N LEU A 908 -11.46 17.94 -26.47
CA LEU A 908 -12.78 18.56 -26.66
C LEU A 908 -13.57 18.57 -25.34
N ILE A 909 -14.07 19.75 -24.97
CA ILE A 909 -15.02 19.92 -23.86
C ILE A 909 -16.38 20.33 -24.45
N LYS A 910 -17.42 19.55 -24.17
CA LYS A 910 -18.72 19.69 -24.83
C LYS A 910 -19.91 19.45 -23.88
N ASN A 911 -20.96 20.24 -24.04
CA ASN A 911 -22.18 20.17 -23.22
C ASN A 911 -21.92 20.22 -21.70
N SER A 912 -20.85 20.89 -21.27
CA SER A 912 -20.44 20.90 -19.86
C SER A 912 -20.64 22.26 -19.20
N TYR A 913 -20.71 22.30 -17.87
CA TYR A 913 -20.76 23.57 -17.16
C TYR A 913 -20.04 23.63 -15.80
N SER A 914 -19.74 24.85 -15.35
CA SER A 914 -19.19 25.10 -14.01
C SER A 914 -19.90 26.25 -13.28
N THR A 915 -20.06 26.09 -11.96
CA THR A 915 -20.63 27.11 -11.04
C THR A 915 -19.80 27.33 -9.77
N GLY A 916 -18.75 26.54 -9.52
CA GLY A 916 -17.90 26.72 -8.35
C GLY A 916 -17.20 28.09 -8.32
N LYS A 917 -16.95 28.61 -7.11
CA LYS A 917 -16.07 29.78 -6.92
C LYS A 917 -14.65 29.41 -7.39
N VAL A 918 -14.00 30.26 -8.18
CA VAL A 918 -12.63 30.01 -8.64
C VAL A 918 -11.71 31.18 -8.22
N ASP A 919 -10.86 30.92 -7.23
CA ASP A 919 -9.99 31.92 -6.59
C ASP A 919 -8.52 31.69 -6.96
N GLY A 920 -7.96 32.60 -7.75
CA GLY A 920 -6.56 32.57 -8.17
C GLY A 920 -5.70 33.42 -7.24
N GLN A 921 -4.77 32.81 -6.51
CA GLN A 921 -3.89 33.53 -5.58
C GLN A 921 -3.02 34.57 -6.29
N SER A 922 -2.43 35.49 -5.51
CA SER A 922 -1.68 36.62 -6.06
C SER A 922 -0.53 36.16 -6.97
N ASN A 923 -0.54 36.67 -8.21
CA ASN A 923 0.32 36.34 -9.36
C ASN A 923 -0.16 35.21 -10.30
N THR A 924 -1.36 34.66 -10.12
CA THR A 924 -1.89 33.62 -11.00
C THR A 924 -1.91 34.01 -12.48
N VAL A 925 -1.43 33.10 -13.33
CA VAL A 925 -1.51 33.19 -14.79
C VAL A 925 -2.56 32.21 -15.30
N ASN A 926 -3.52 32.73 -16.05
CA ASN A 926 -4.67 32.02 -16.63
C ASN A 926 -5.63 31.44 -15.57
N VAL A 927 -6.65 32.22 -15.21
CA VAL A 927 -7.81 31.76 -14.44
C VAL A 927 -9.02 31.88 -15.36
N GLY A 928 -9.75 30.79 -15.56
CA GLY A 928 -10.93 30.71 -16.42
C GLY A 928 -12.12 30.17 -15.66
N GLY A 929 -13.32 30.63 -16.01
CA GLY A 929 -14.53 30.17 -15.33
C GLY A 929 -14.90 28.72 -15.68
N LEU A 930 -14.69 28.30 -16.93
CA LEU A 930 -14.82 26.90 -17.36
C LEU A 930 -13.45 26.24 -17.52
N VAL A 931 -12.56 26.85 -18.32
CA VAL A 931 -11.24 26.26 -18.67
C VAL A 931 -10.13 27.26 -18.43
N GLY A 932 -9.09 26.87 -17.68
CA GLY A 932 -7.95 27.76 -17.40
C GLY A 932 -7.16 28.11 -18.66
N SER A 933 -6.83 27.11 -19.48
CA SER A 933 -6.12 27.27 -20.75
C SER A 933 -6.48 26.14 -21.74
N GLY A 934 -6.59 26.43 -23.03
CA GLY A 934 -6.88 25.42 -24.06
C GLY A 934 -7.52 25.99 -25.33
N GLU A 935 -7.94 25.11 -26.25
CA GLU A 935 -8.31 25.49 -27.62
C GLU A 935 -9.76 25.17 -28.06
N ILE A 936 -10.34 24.00 -27.71
CA ILE A 936 -11.62 23.56 -28.27
C ILE A 936 -12.67 23.37 -27.16
N ILE A 937 -13.75 24.17 -27.23
CA ILE A 937 -14.90 24.11 -26.32
C ILE A 937 -16.16 24.34 -27.16
N GLU A 938 -17.11 23.42 -27.07
CA GLU A 938 -18.41 23.48 -27.75
C GLU A 938 -19.55 23.52 -26.72
N ASP A 939 -20.56 24.36 -26.95
CA ASP A 939 -21.85 24.34 -26.25
C ASP A 939 -21.80 24.21 -24.70
N SER A 940 -20.75 24.79 -24.11
CA SER A 940 -20.41 24.68 -22.69
C SER A 940 -20.32 26.05 -22.00
N PHE A 941 -20.74 26.11 -20.73
CA PHE A 941 -21.10 27.35 -20.04
C PHE A 941 -20.48 27.49 -18.66
N TRP A 942 -20.33 28.72 -18.16
CA TRP A 942 -19.96 28.94 -16.77
C TRP A 942 -20.71 30.13 -16.19
N ASP A 943 -21.00 30.05 -14.91
CA ASP A 943 -21.69 31.12 -14.19
C ASP A 943 -20.71 32.23 -13.78
N VAL A 944 -20.96 33.46 -14.25
CA VAL A 944 -20.06 34.61 -13.97
C VAL A 944 -20.25 35.20 -12.57
N GLU A 945 -21.38 34.94 -11.93
CA GLU A 945 -21.77 35.57 -10.66
C GLU A 945 -21.26 34.73 -9.49
N THR A 946 -21.35 33.40 -9.58
CA THR A 946 -20.81 32.48 -8.55
C THR A 946 -19.31 32.29 -8.65
N SER A 947 -18.74 32.18 -9.86
CA SER A 947 -17.30 31.96 -10.05
C SER A 947 -16.42 33.17 -9.72
N GLN A 948 -17.01 34.37 -9.65
CA GLN A 948 -16.35 35.67 -9.44
C GLN A 948 -15.31 36.09 -10.51
N ILE A 949 -15.24 35.38 -11.65
CA ILE A 949 -14.26 35.61 -12.73
C ILE A 949 -14.86 36.41 -13.89
N PHE A 950 -14.00 37.15 -14.61
CA PHE A 950 -14.38 37.93 -15.81
C PHE A 950 -13.60 37.58 -17.09
N ARG A 951 -12.84 36.47 -17.13
CA ARG A 951 -12.02 36.12 -18.31
C ARG A 951 -11.93 34.63 -18.66
N HIS A 952 -12.17 34.41 -19.94
CA HIS A 952 -11.63 33.37 -20.83
C HIS A 952 -12.17 31.93 -20.74
N LEU A 953 -12.25 31.35 -21.95
CA LEU A 953 -12.60 29.99 -22.38
C LEU A 953 -13.92 29.40 -21.82
N GLY A 954 -14.83 29.05 -22.72
CA GLY A 954 -16.23 28.73 -22.43
C GLY A 954 -17.17 29.94 -22.60
N THR A 955 -18.48 29.69 -22.65
CA THR A 955 -19.50 30.74 -22.82
C THR A 955 -19.99 31.26 -21.46
N PRO A 956 -19.68 32.50 -21.05
CA PRO A 956 -20.15 33.05 -19.78
C PRO A 956 -21.67 33.27 -19.77
N LYS A 957 -22.31 32.99 -18.64
CA LYS A 957 -23.75 33.14 -18.38
C LYS A 957 -24.02 33.69 -16.99
N GLN A 958 -25.11 34.43 -16.82
CA GLN A 958 -25.61 34.83 -15.49
C GLN A 958 -26.37 33.67 -14.83
N THR A 959 -26.52 33.70 -13.49
CA THR A 959 -27.29 32.71 -12.71
C THR A 959 -28.66 32.46 -13.31
N ALA A 960 -29.39 33.54 -13.64
CA ALA A 960 -30.72 33.43 -14.24
C ALA A 960 -30.73 32.79 -15.64
N GLU A 961 -29.64 32.91 -16.43
CA GLU A 961 -29.53 32.21 -17.70
C GLU A 961 -29.16 30.74 -17.49
N MET A 962 -28.26 30.44 -16.56
CA MET A 962 -27.86 29.07 -16.18
C MET A 962 -29.01 28.28 -15.54
N GLN A 963 -29.99 28.96 -14.95
CA GLN A 963 -31.22 28.37 -14.39
C GLN A 963 -32.38 28.29 -15.40
N THR A 964 -32.12 28.56 -16.69
CA THR A 964 -33.16 28.56 -17.74
C THR A 964 -32.91 27.44 -18.76
N GLU A 965 -33.81 26.45 -18.84
CA GLU A 965 -33.76 25.29 -19.75
C GLU A 965 -33.50 25.64 -21.23
N SER A 966 -34.07 26.76 -21.71
CA SER A 966 -33.87 27.21 -23.10
C SER A 966 -32.43 27.60 -23.41
N THR A 967 -31.62 27.97 -22.41
CA THR A 967 -30.19 28.29 -22.59
C THR A 967 -29.41 27.11 -23.14
N PHE A 968 -29.81 25.89 -22.76
CA PHE A 968 -29.13 24.63 -23.07
C PHE A 968 -29.78 23.92 -24.26
N THR A 969 -31.12 23.88 -24.31
CA THR A 969 -31.83 23.27 -25.43
C THR A 969 -31.70 24.05 -26.75
N ASP A 970 -31.48 25.38 -26.71
CA ASP A 970 -31.18 26.18 -27.92
C ASP A 970 -29.81 25.84 -28.55
N VAL A 971 -28.88 25.25 -27.79
CA VAL A 971 -27.57 24.74 -28.30
C VAL A 971 -27.53 23.22 -28.48
N GLY A 972 -28.64 22.53 -28.22
CA GLY A 972 -28.80 21.10 -28.54
C GLY A 972 -28.54 20.12 -27.39
N TRP A 973 -28.52 20.56 -26.13
CA TRP A 973 -28.49 19.65 -24.98
C TRP A 973 -29.76 18.79 -24.92
N ASP A 974 -29.61 17.50 -24.62
CA ASP A 974 -30.71 16.54 -24.57
C ASP A 974 -31.36 16.47 -23.18
N PHE A 975 -32.50 17.16 -23.02
CA PHE A 975 -33.33 17.11 -21.82
C PHE A 975 -34.37 15.97 -21.82
N SER A 976 -34.37 15.11 -22.85
CA SER A 976 -35.21 13.91 -22.90
C SER A 976 -34.50 12.66 -22.37
N GLU A 977 -33.18 12.57 -22.51
CA GLU A 977 -32.40 11.39 -22.08
C GLU A 977 -31.24 11.70 -21.12
N VAL A 978 -30.62 12.89 -21.17
CA VAL A 978 -29.39 13.18 -20.42
C VAL A 978 -29.58 14.17 -19.26
N TRP A 979 -30.28 15.29 -19.48
CA TRP A 979 -30.35 16.41 -18.54
C TRP A 979 -31.76 16.65 -17.98
N LYS A 980 -31.90 17.00 -16.70
CA LYS A 980 -33.13 17.51 -16.07
C LYS A 980 -32.83 18.85 -15.38
N MET A 981 -33.74 19.82 -15.44
CA MET A 981 -33.60 21.02 -14.60
C MET A 981 -33.88 20.63 -13.14
N LEU A 982 -32.99 20.98 -12.21
CA LEU A 982 -33.30 20.85 -10.78
C LEU A 982 -34.53 21.71 -10.44
N ASN A 983 -35.47 21.17 -9.66
CA ASN A 983 -36.61 21.93 -9.16
C ASN A 983 -36.36 22.32 -7.70
N ILE A 984 -35.99 23.58 -7.47
CA ILE A 984 -35.71 24.12 -6.14
C ILE A 984 -37.02 24.38 -5.37
N SER A 985 -38.03 24.93 -6.04
CA SER A 985 -39.38 25.11 -5.49
C SER A 985 -40.44 25.31 -6.58
N ASP A 986 -41.72 25.47 -6.22
CA ASP A 986 -42.86 25.66 -7.14
C ASP A 986 -42.63 26.83 -8.13
N GLY A 987 -42.10 26.51 -9.31
CA GLY A 987 -41.81 27.49 -10.38
C GLY A 987 -40.44 28.16 -10.31
N VAL A 988 -39.50 27.65 -9.49
CA VAL A 988 -38.09 28.06 -9.47
C VAL A 988 -37.21 26.87 -9.82
N SER A 989 -36.55 26.94 -10.98
CA SER A 989 -35.57 25.96 -11.42
C SER A 989 -34.16 26.34 -10.94
N GLY A 990 -33.36 25.34 -10.58
CA GLY A 990 -31.92 25.45 -10.35
C GLY A 990 -31.15 25.21 -11.65
N TYR A 991 -29.91 24.75 -11.52
CA TYR A 991 -29.08 24.36 -12.67
C TYR A 991 -29.56 23.04 -13.31
N PRO A 992 -29.14 22.72 -14.55
CA PRO A 992 -29.29 21.38 -15.11
C PRO A 992 -28.50 20.37 -14.29
N ILE A 993 -29.09 19.20 -14.02
CA ILE A 993 -28.41 18.05 -13.42
C ILE A 993 -28.69 16.81 -14.28
N LEU A 994 -27.88 15.78 -14.12
CA LEU A 994 -27.96 14.58 -14.96
C LEU A 994 -29.17 13.70 -14.56
N GLN A 995 -29.78 13.04 -15.54
CA GLN A 995 -30.87 12.08 -15.34
C GLN A 995 -30.31 10.70 -14.97
N GLY A 996 -31.08 9.92 -14.21
CA GLY A 996 -30.74 8.53 -13.87
C GLY A 996 -29.72 8.33 -12.74
N LEU A 997 -29.10 9.40 -12.24
CA LEU A 997 -28.32 9.40 -11.00
C LEU A 997 -29.26 9.63 -9.79
N ASP A 998 -30.19 8.70 -9.56
CA ASP A 998 -31.39 8.90 -8.71
C ASP A 998 -31.14 9.00 -7.19
N ARG A 999 -29.89 9.14 -6.73
CA ARG A 999 -29.56 9.58 -5.35
C ARG A 999 -29.57 11.10 -5.24
N ASP A 1000 -30.68 11.72 -5.66
CA ASP A 1000 -30.97 13.17 -5.66
C ASP A 1000 -30.85 13.87 -4.26
N ILE A 1001 -30.45 13.16 -3.20
CA ILE A 1001 -30.56 13.59 -1.80
C ILE A 1001 -29.52 14.67 -1.42
N GLN A 1002 -28.24 14.47 -1.76
CA GLN A 1002 -27.15 15.37 -1.36
C GLN A 1002 -27.08 16.66 -2.21
N LEU A 1003 -27.46 16.58 -3.49
CA LEU A 1003 -27.47 17.75 -4.39
C LEU A 1003 -28.50 18.81 -3.97
N THR A 1004 -29.58 18.43 -3.28
CA THR A 1004 -30.61 19.39 -2.82
C THR A 1004 -30.17 20.34 -1.70
N GLU A 1005 -29.10 20.03 -0.97
CA GLU A 1005 -28.58 20.93 0.08
C GLU A 1005 -27.60 21.95 -0.51
N HIS A 1006 -26.72 21.52 -1.43
CA HIS A 1006 -25.75 22.41 -2.10
C HIS A 1006 -26.30 23.18 -3.33
N LEU A 1007 -27.38 22.73 -3.99
CA LEU A 1007 -27.98 23.40 -5.17
C LEU A 1007 -29.27 24.19 -4.87
N GLN A 1008 -29.70 24.28 -3.62
CA GLN A 1008 -30.51 25.42 -3.22
C GLN A 1008 -29.66 26.70 -3.32
N ALA A 1009 -30.27 27.88 -3.22
CA ALA A 1009 -29.50 29.11 -3.10
C ALA A 1009 -28.71 29.05 -1.79
N SER A 1010 -27.46 28.59 -1.90
CA SER A 1010 -26.62 28.06 -0.82
C SER A 1010 -26.79 28.86 0.46
N ASP A 1011 -27.14 28.19 1.56
CA ASP A 1011 -27.61 28.88 2.77
C ASP A 1011 -26.61 29.96 3.23
N PRO A 1012 -27.11 31.13 3.66
CA PRO A 1012 -26.28 32.28 3.98
C PRO A 1012 -25.26 31.92 5.07
N GLU A 1013 -24.00 32.26 4.86
CA GLU A 1013 -22.92 31.91 5.78
C GLU A 1013 -22.20 33.19 6.26
N LEU A 1014 -22.11 33.37 7.58
CA LEU A 1014 -21.49 34.56 8.19
C LEU A 1014 -19.97 34.43 8.26
N GLY A 1015 -19.29 34.97 7.25
CA GLY A 1015 -17.85 35.20 7.30
C GLY A 1015 -17.49 36.42 8.17
N TYR A 1016 -16.43 36.33 8.98
CA TYR A 1016 -15.92 37.45 9.76
C TYR A 1016 -14.39 37.48 9.88
N SER A 1017 -13.81 38.67 10.03
CA SER A 1017 -12.38 38.86 10.24
C SER A 1017 -12.05 40.19 10.94
N PRO A 1018 -11.15 40.24 11.93
CA PRO A 1018 -10.47 39.10 12.57
C PRO A 1018 -11.43 38.27 13.45
N THR A 1019 -11.02 37.05 13.82
CA THR A 1019 -11.81 36.13 14.65
C THR A 1019 -11.84 36.49 16.14
N GLN A 1020 -11.03 37.45 16.57
CA GLN A 1020 -11.03 38.04 17.92
C GLN A 1020 -10.54 39.50 17.87
N LEU A 1021 -10.93 40.34 18.84
CA LEU A 1021 -10.41 41.70 19.02
C LEU A 1021 -9.70 41.85 20.37
N GLU A 1022 -8.36 41.79 20.32
CA GLU A 1022 -7.50 42.17 21.44
C GLU A 1022 -7.24 43.68 21.41
N PHE A 1023 -7.76 44.44 22.37
CA PHE A 1023 -7.50 45.87 22.55
C PHE A 1023 -6.17 46.11 23.27
N SER A 1024 -5.56 47.27 23.04
CA SER A 1024 -4.31 47.67 23.69
C SER A 1024 -4.56 48.07 25.16
N GLU A 1025 -3.49 48.39 25.90
CA GLU A 1025 -3.62 49.02 27.23
C GLU A 1025 -4.33 50.39 27.14
N VAL A 1026 -5.60 50.46 27.55
CA VAL A 1026 -6.40 51.70 27.58
C VAL A 1026 -6.48 52.26 29.00
N ALA A 1027 -6.25 53.56 29.19
CA ALA A 1027 -6.38 54.17 30.51
C ALA A 1027 -7.85 54.33 30.91
N VAL A 1028 -8.16 54.20 32.20
CA VAL A 1028 -9.54 54.32 32.71
C VAL A 1028 -10.15 55.67 32.35
N GLY A 1029 -11.26 55.66 31.60
CA GLY A 1029 -11.92 56.85 31.07
C GLY A 1029 -11.41 57.35 29.69
N ASP A 1030 -10.40 56.72 29.11
CA ASP A 1030 -10.08 56.80 27.67
C ASP A 1030 -10.77 55.62 26.92
N SER A 1031 -10.65 55.58 25.58
CA SER A 1031 -11.27 54.54 24.74
C SER A 1031 -10.39 54.19 23.54
N GLU A 1032 -10.38 52.92 23.12
CA GLU A 1032 -9.82 52.45 21.84
C GLU A 1032 -10.92 51.82 20.98
N THR A 1033 -10.84 52.00 19.66
CA THR A 1033 -11.80 51.43 18.69
C THR A 1033 -11.05 50.58 17.68
N LYS A 1034 -11.57 49.38 17.42
CA LYS A 1034 -11.10 48.44 16.39
C LYS A 1034 -12.30 47.97 15.56
N SER A 1035 -12.07 47.34 14.42
CA SER A 1035 -13.13 46.92 13.49
C SER A 1035 -13.11 45.42 13.23
N VAL A 1036 -14.29 44.80 13.22
CA VAL A 1036 -14.52 43.49 12.60
C VAL A 1036 -15.18 43.71 11.25
N GLN A 1037 -14.67 43.09 10.19
CA GLN A 1037 -15.37 42.99 8.92
C GLN A 1037 -16.29 41.76 8.95
N LEU A 1038 -17.58 41.94 8.68
CA LEU A 1038 -18.55 40.86 8.46
C LEU A 1038 -18.88 40.80 6.97
N TYR A 1039 -19.05 39.61 6.42
CA TYR A 1039 -19.31 39.36 5.01
C TYR A 1039 -20.12 38.08 4.83
N ASN A 1040 -20.79 37.96 3.69
CA ASN A 1040 -21.54 36.75 3.36
C ASN A 1040 -20.70 35.85 2.47
N ASN A 1041 -20.39 34.65 2.98
CA ASN A 1041 -19.59 33.62 2.30
C ASN A 1041 -20.38 32.82 1.26
N ASN A 1042 -21.71 32.93 1.24
CA ASN A 1042 -22.57 32.11 0.38
C ASN A 1042 -23.60 32.92 -0.43
N LEU A 1043 -24.23 32.27 -1.41
CA LEU A 1043 -25.17 32.88 -2.37
C LEU A 1043 -26.52 33.29 -1.76
N GLY A 1044 -26.98 32.62 -0.71
CA GLY A 1044 -28.19 32.95 0.02
C GLY A 1044 -28.07 34.30 0.75
N PRO A 1045 -29.12 35.13 0.81
CA PRO A 1045 -29.05 36.44 1.44
C PRO A 1045 -28.95 36.33 2.98
N LEU A 1046 -27.82 36.79 3.53
CA LEU A 1046 -27.54 36.80 4.95
C LEU A 1046 -28.24 37.99 5.63
N GLU A 1047 -29.28 37.73 6.41
CA GLU A 1047 -29.98 38.69 7.25
C GLU A 1047 -29.38 38.72 8.66
N ILE A 1048 -28.55 39.74 8.93
CA ILE A 1048 -28.12 40.07 10.29
C ILE A 1048 -29.26 40.81 11.00
N THR A 1049 -29.78 40.20 12.05
CA THR A 1049 -30.96 40.69 12.80
C THR A 1049 -30.57 41.55 14.00
N GLU A 1050 -29.44 41.25 14.66
CA GLU A 1050 -28.91 42.01 15.80
C GLU A 1050 -27.36 41.96 15.84
N ILE A 1051 -26.75 43.06 16.28
CA ILE A 1051 -25.31 43.14 16.61
C ILE A 1051 -25.19 43.79 17.99
N SER A 1052 -24.73 43.05 18.99
CA SER A 1052 -24.66 43.50 20.39
C SER A 1052 -23.29 43.19 21.01
N THR A 1053 -23.00 43.78 22.17
CA THR A 1053 -21.76 43.53 22.91
C THR A 1053 -22.07 43.27 24.38
N ASP A 1054 -21.42 42.28 24.99
CA ASP A 1054 -21.51 41.98 26.42
C ASP A 1054 -20.12 41.97 27.05
N PRO A 1055 -19.83 42.72 28.14
CA PRO A 1055 -20.68 43.73 28.77
C PRO A 1055 -20.75 45.06 28.00
N ALA A 1056 -21.98 45.45 27.62
CA ALA A 1056 -22.32 46.67 26.88
C ALA A 1056 -21.90 48.01 27.54
N GLN A 1057 -21.40 47.99 28.77
CA GLN A 1057 -20.85 49.17 29.45
C GLN A 1057 -19.35 49.37 29.17
N ILE A 1058 -18.63 48.29 28.86
CA ILE A 1058 -17.18 48.26 28.65
C ILE A 1058 -16.86 48.18 27.16
N PHE A 1059 -17.61 47.36 26.43
CA PHE A 1059 -17.52 47.23 24.97
C PHE A 1059 -18.81 47.76 24.35
N SER A 1060 -18.70 48.63 23.36
CA SER A 1060 -19.83 49.18 22.61
C SER A 1060 -19.58 49.09 21.11
N ASN A 1061 -20.64 48.98 20.30
CA ASN A 1061 -20.50 48.92 18.84
C ASN A 1061 -21.38 49.97 18.13
N ASP A 1062 -20.92 50.42 16.96
CA ASP A 1062 -21.57 51.47 16.16
C ASP A 1062 -22.85 51.01 15.43
N HIS A 1063 -23.08 49.71 15.35
CA HIS A 1063 -24.21 49.08 14.66
C HIS A 1063 -25.33 48.56 15.58
N SER A 1064 -25.28 48.92 16.88
CA SER A 1064 -26.19 48.49 17.97
C SER A 1064 -27.68 48.89 17.83
N ASN A 1065 -28.10 49.40 16.67
CA ASN A 1065 -29.47 49.82 16.36
C ASN A 1065 -29.93 49.40 14.94
N ILE A 1066 -29.26 48.42 14.31
CA ILE A 1066 -29.75 47.80 13.06
C ILE A 1066 -31.15 47.20 13.30
N ASN A 1067 -32.02 47.27 12.28
CA ASN A 1067 -33.19 46.41 12.16
C ASN A 1067 -33.10 45.71 10.80
N ASN A 1068 -32.74 44.42 10.78
CA ASN A 1068 -32.50 43.58 9.61
C ASN A 1068 -31.59 44.21 8.54
N LEU A 1069 -30.29 43.94 8.63
CA LEU A 1069 -29.32 44.21 7.58
C LEU A 1069 -29.18 42.97 6.69
N THR A 1070 -29.46 43.09 5.40
CA THR A 1070 -29.20 42.02 4.42
C THR A 1070 -27.85 42.23 3.74
N LEU A 1071 -27.00 41.22 3.76
CA LEU A 1071 -25.77 41.11 2.98
C LEU A 1071 -25.97 40.05 1.88
N ASN A 1072 -25.82 40.44 0.62
CA ASN A 1072 -25.76 39.48 -0.48
C ASN A 1072 -24.34 38.89 -0.56
N TYR A 1073 -24.14 37.83 -1.34
CA TYR A 1073 -22.83 37.25 -1.57
C TYR A 1073 -21.78 38.31 -1.95
N GLY A 1074 -20.65 38.34 -1.24
CA GLY A 1074 -19.58 39.32 -1.45
C GLY A 1074 -19.86 40.75 -0.96
N ASP A 1075 -21.05 41.06 -0.41
CA ASP A 1075 -21.24 42.28 0.38
C ASP A 1075 -20.44 42.18 1.69
N THR A 1076 -19.79 43.28 2.08
CA THR A 1076 -19.05 43.38 3.33
C THR A 1076 -19.46 44.61 4.13
N ILE A 1077 -19.55 44.51 5.45
CA ILE A 1077 -19.65 45.65 6.37
C ILE A 1077 -18.52 45.64 7.39
N ASN A 1078 -18.18 46.81 7.92
CA ASN A 1078 -17.27 46.92 9.06
C ASN A 1078 -18.06 47.37 10.29
N VAL A 1079 -17.94 46.62 11.38
CA VAL A 1079 -18.48 46.95 12.70
C VAL A 1079 -17.35 47.54 13.54
N GLU A 1080 -17.48 48.80 13.94
CA GLU A 1080 -16.52 49.45 14.85
C GLU A 1080 -16.89 49.13 16.31
N VAL A 1081 -16.01 48.39 17.00
CA VAL A 1081 -16.13 48.03 18.41
C VAL A 1081 -15.19 48.92 19.24
N THR A 1082 -15.75 49.60 20.24
CA THR A 1082 -15.04 50.52 21.13
C THR A 1082 -14.96 49.96 22.54
N PHE A 1083 -13.74 49.72 23.02
CA PHE A 1083 -13.41 49.40 24.41
C PHE A 1083 -13.24 50.69 25.23
N SER A 1084 -13.94 50.80 26.37
CA SER A 1084 -13.98 51.98 27.25
C SER A 1084 -14.02 51.56 28.73
N PRO A 1085 -12.88 51.20 29.34
CA PRO A 1085 -12.85 50.75 30.73
C PRO A 1085 -13.21 51.88 31.72
N ASP A 1086 -14.12 51.58 32.65
CA ASP A 1086 -14.70 52.51 33.63
C ASP A 1086 -14.04 52.42 35.03
N GLU A 1087 -13.41 51.29 35.36
CA GLU A 1087 -12.61 51.06 36.56
C GLU A 1087 -11.22 50.48 36.21
N MET A 1088 -10.35 50.23 37.20
CA MET A 1088 -9.06 49.54 37.00
C MET A 1088 -9.28 48.02 37.06
N GLY A 1089 -8.93 47.32 35.98
CA GLY A 1089 -9.00 45.85 35.87
C GLY A 1089 -7.74 45.28 35.22
N GLU A 1090 -7.26 44.14 35.72
CA GLU A 1090 -6.09 43.46 35.14
C GLU A 1090 -6.39 42.94 33.72
N GLU A 1091 -7.62 42.49 33.50
CA GLU A 1091 -8.13 42.03 32.20
C GLU A 1091 -9.66 42.24 32.15
N TYR A 1092 -10.18 42.60 30.98
CA TYR A 1092 -11.60 42.69 30.66
C TYR A 1092 -11.89 41.75 29.49
N GLU A 1093 -12.77 40.78 29.73
CA GLU A 1093 -13.30 39.87 28.71
C GLU A 1093 -14.72 40.29 28.31
N GLY A 1094 -15.10 40.00 27.08
CA GLY A 1094 -16.45 40.20 26.55
C GLY A 1094 -16.63 39.53 25.19
N SER A 1095 -17.82 39.66 24.61
CA SER A 1095 -18.14 39.20 23.26
C SER A 1095 -18.80 40.30 22.42
N LEU A 1096 -18.56 40.27 21.12
CA LEU A 1096 -19.42 40.87 20.10
C LEU A 1096 -20.30 39.74 19.57
N VAL A 1097 -21.61 39.84 19.80
CA VAL A 1097 -22.61 38.82 19.44
C VAL A 1097 -23.35 39.27 18.19
N ILE A 1098 -23.33 38.44 17.15
CA ILE A 1098 -24.04 38.64 15.88
C ILE A 1098 -25.16 37.59 15.78
N GLN A 1099 -26.40 38.05 15.61
CA GLN A 1099 -27.57 37.20 15.35
C GLN A 1099 -27.89 37.23 13.85
N SER A 1100 -27.97 36.07 13.20
CA SER A 1100 -28.21 35.98 11.75
C SER A 1100 -29.16 34.84 11.36
N ASN A 1101 -29.46 34.73 10.06
CA ASN A 1101 -30.19 33.60 9.48
C ASN A 1101 -29.26 32.48 8.93
N ASP A 1102 -27.97 32.52 9.27
CA ASP A 1102 -27.05 31.40 9.06
C ASP A 1102 -27.57 30.15 9.78
N PRO A 1103 -27.77 29.01 9.10
CA PRO A 1103 -28.39 27.83 9.69
C PRO A 1103 -27.48 27.12 10.70
N GLU A 1104 -26.16 27.18 10.50
CA GLU A 1104 -25.17 26.56 11.37
C GLU A 1104 -24.81 27.50 12.53
N ASN A 1105 -24.68 28.81 12.25
CA ASN A 1105 -24.16 29.83 13.17
C ASN A 1105 -25.14 31.00 13.38
N SER A 1106 -26.41 30.69 13.62
CA SER A 1106 -27.47 31.69 13.88
C SER A 1106 -27.15 32.69 15.01
N GLU A 1107 -26.29 32.30 15.97
CA GLU A 1107 -25.68 33.17 16.98
C GLU A 1107 -24.16 32.98 16.95
N THR A 1108 -23.41 34.01 16.53
CA THR A 1108 -21.94 34.01 16.44
C THR A 1108 -21.34 34.93 17.50
N GLU A 1109 -20.41 34.44 18.30
CA GLU A 1109 -19.66 35.23 19.29
C GLU A 1109 -18.21 35.46 18.87
N ILE A 1110 -17.79 36.73 18.84
CA ILE A 1110 -16.40 37.13 18.59
C ILE A 1110 -15.79 37.64 19.89
N SER A 1111 -14.73 36.98 20.36
CA SER A 1111 -14.07 37.31 21.63
C SER A 1111 -13.46 38.71 21.62
N LEU A 1112 -13.73 39.47 22.68
CA LEU A 1112 -13.19 40.80 22.94
C LEU A 1112 -12.34 40.74 24.22
N THR A 1113 -11.07 41.13 24.15
CA THR A 1113 -10.21 41.25 25.33
C THR A 1113 -9.58 42.63 25.39
N GLY A 1114 -9.44 43.20 26.58
CA GLY A 1114 -8.80 44.50 26.77
C GLY A 1114 -8.23 44.63 28.17
N THR A 1115 -7.11 45.36 28.30
CA THR A 1115 -6.46 45.57 29.60
C THR A 1115 -6.47 47.05 29.96
N THR A 1116 -6.61 47.36 31.26
CA THR A 1116 -6.40 48.75 31.67
C THR A 1116 -4.91 49.05 31.76
N LYS A 1117 -4.54 50.21 31.22
CA LYS A 1117 -3.19 50.74 31.35
C LYS A 1117 -2.87 50.97 32.82
N LYS A 1118 -2.10 50.05 33.42
CA LYS A 1118 -1.65 50.14 34.80
C LYS A 1118 -0.84 51.43 34.97
N ASP A 1119 -1.43 52.44 35.61
CA ASP A 1119 -0.76 53.69 35.89
C ASP A 1119 0.48 53.37 36.76
N THR A 1120 1.68 53.60 36.23
CA THR A 1120 2.96 53.06 36.75
C THR A 1120 3.46 53.81 38.00
N TYR A 1121 2.53 54.15 38.88
CA TYR A 1121 2.69 54.75 40.19
C TYR A 1121 2.05 53.94 41.34
N ALA A 1122 1.62 52.70 41.06
CA ALA A 1122 0.95 51.83 42.02
C ALA A 1122 1.66 50.48 42.25
N ASP A 1123 3.00 50.43 42.27
CA ASP A 1123 3.69 49.34 42.99
C ASP A 1123 5.10 49.72 43.49
N LYS A 1124 5.14 50.51 44.56
CA LYS A 1124 6.23 50.54 45.56
C LYS A 1124 5.78 51.37 46.76
N GLN A 1125 5.35 50.71 47.84
CA GLN A 1125 5.34 51.35 49.17
C GLN A 1125 6.77 51.44 49.72
N GLU A 1126 7.59 52.30 49.12
CA GLU A 1126 8.70 52.92 49.85
C GLU A 1126 8.13 54.11 50.62
N VAL A 1127 8.16 54.03 51.95
CA VAL A 1127 7.86 55.19 52.80
C VAL A 1127 8.95 56.23 52.52
N PRO A 1128 8.60 57.46 52.09
CA PRO A 1128 9.60 58.43 51.66
C PRO A 1128 10.50 58.84 52.82
N GLU A 1129 11.82 58.91 52.62
CA GLU A 1129 12.79 59.17 53.70
C GLU A 1129 12.65 60.57 54.35
N GLU A 1130 12.07 61.54 53.64
CA GLU A 1130 11.83 62.91 54.11
C GLU A 1130 10.40 63.38 53.81
N PHE A 1131 9.94 64.39 54.56
CA PHE A 1131 8.66 65.04 54.29
C PHE A 1131 8.67 65.74 52.91
N GLY A 1132 7.75 65.34 52.03
CA GLY A 1132 7.62 65.82 50.67
C GLY A 1132 6.36 66.66 50.45
N LEU A 1133 6.45 67.70 49.61
CA LEU A 1133 5.30 68.31 48.95
C LEU A 1133 5.68 68.48 47.48
N GLU A 1134 4.93 67.86 46.58
CA GLU A 1134 5.20 67.81 45.15
C GLU A 1134 4.52 68.96 44.41
N GLN A 1135 4.84 69.10 43.12
CA GLN A 1135 4.12 69.99 42.23
C GLN A 1135 2.77 69.35 41.90
N ASN A 1136 1.70 70.11 41.95
CA ASN A 1136 0.39 69.64 41.55
C ASN A 1136 0.37 69.33 40.04
N TYR A 1137 -0.41 68.33 39.63
CA TYR A 1137 -0.59 67.98 38.23
C TYR A 1137 -2.08 67.74 37.90
N PRO A 1138 -2.58 68.21 36.74
CA PRO A 1138 -1.91 69.10 35.78
C PRO A 1138 -1.58 70.48 36.38
N ASN A 1139 -0.66 71.23 35.76
CA ASN A 1139 -0.33 72.61 36.11
C ASN A 1139 0.33 73.33 34.91
N PRO A 1140 -0.35 74.28 34.23
CA PRO A 1140 -1.67 74.79 34.56
C PRO A 1140 -2.80 73.75 34.47
N PHE A 1141 -3.89 73.96 35.20
CA PHE A 1141 -5.03 73.03 35.28
C PHE A 1141 -6.38 73.69 34.97
N ASN A 1142 -7.39 72.87 34.65
CA ASN A 1142 -8.79 73.28 34.50
C ASN A 1142 -9.76 72.08 34.65
N PRO A 1143 -10.78 72.12 35.54
CA PRO A 1143 -10.89 72.93 36.75
C PRO A 1143 -10.20 72.30 37.96
N ALA A 1144 -9.79 71.03 37.90
CA ALA A 1144 -9.24 70.26 39.02
C ALA A 1144 -7.75 69.90 38.83
N THR A 1145 -7.03 69.69 39.93
CA THR A 1145 -5.63 69.26 39.96
C THR A 1145 -5.36 68.39 41.18
N VAL A 1146 -4.40 67.47 41.10
CA VAL A 1146 -4.00 66.60 42.21
C VAL A 1146 -2.74 67.15 42.86
N ILE A 1147 -2.77 67.34 44.19
CA ILE A 1147 -1.62 67.68 45.02
C ILE A 1147 -1.12 66.39 45.69
N ARG A 1148 0.15 66.03 45.45
CA ARG A 1148 0.82 64.88 46.08
C ARG A 1148 1.78 65.33 47.18
N PHE A 1149 1.86 64.59 48.29
CA PHE A 1149 2.79 64.83 49.38
C PHE A 1149 3.24 63.51 50.05
N GLY A 1150 4.41 63.51 50.66
CA GLY A 1150 5.01 62.33 51.29
C GLY A 1150 5.29 62.55 52.77
N LEU A 1151 5.03 61.54 53.60
CA LEU A 1151 5.27 61.55 55.04
C LEU A 1151 6.23 60.39 55.41
N PRO A 1152 7.41 60.65 56.01
CA PRO A 1152 8.33 59.61 56.48
C PRO A 1152 7.83 58.87 57.73
N GLN A 1153 6.90 59.50 58.47
CA GLN A 1153 6.31 58.99 59.69
C GLN A 1153 4.87 59.52 59.82
N ASP A 1154 4.06 58.85 60.65
CA ASP A 1154 2.71 59.28 61.00
C ASP A 1154 2.71 60.73 61.54
N ALA A 1155 1.83 61.58 61.01
CA ALA A 1155 1.75 62.99 61.36
C ALA A 1155 0.34 63.58 61.20
N ASN A 1156 0.02 64.62 61.97
CA ASN A 1156 -1.15 65.45 61.71
C ASN A 1156 -0.85 66.42 60.56
N VAL A 1157 -1.70 66.46 59.54
CA VAL A 1157 -1.52 67.24 58.32
C VAL A 1157 -2.59 68.31 58.18
N GLU A 1158 -2.18 69.57 58.01
CA GLU A 1158 -3.02 70.65 57.48
C GLU A 1158 -2.53 71.04 56.08
N LEU A 1159 -3.37 70.85 55.06
CA LEU A 1159 -3.10 71.23 53.67
C LEU A 1159 -4.10 72.30 53.25
N THR A 1160 -3.61 73.51 52.95
CA THR A 1160 -4.45 74.69 52.70
C THR A 1160 -4.00 75.47 51.47
N VAL A 1161 -4.98 75.93 50.68
CA VAL A 1161 -4.84 76.76 49.48
C VAL A 1161 -5.10 78.23 49.81
N TYR A 1162 -4.25 79.11 49.29
CA TYR A 1162 -4.28 80.55 49.44
C TYR A 1162 -4.20 81.26 48.09
N THR A 1163 -4.67 82.50 48.02
CA THR A 1163 -4.33 83.43 46.93
C THR A 1163 -2.88 83.92 47.04
N VAL A 1164 -2.35 84.54 45.99
CA VAL A 1164 -1.04 85.23 46.05
C VAL A 1164 -0.97 86.39 47.06
N THR A 1165 -2.09 86.91 47.54
CA THR A 1165 -2.14 87.92 48.62
C THR A 1165 -2.17 87.30 50.02
N GLY A 1166 -2.21 85.97 50.14
CA GLY A 1166 -2.24 85.23 51.40
C GLY A 1166 -3.63 85.01 52.00
N GLU A 1167 -4.70 85.30 51.26
CA GLU A 1167 -6.07 84.99 51.68
C GLU A 1167 -6.35 83.49 51.51
N ARG A 1168 -6.89 82.83 52.55
CA ARG A 1168 -7.19 81.40 52.51
C ARG A 1168 -8.45 81.13 51.70
N VAL A 1169 -8.34 80.28 50.69
CA VAL A 1169 -9.41 79.97 49.72
C VAL A 1169 -10.07 78.64 50.02
N ALA A 1170 -9.28 77.61 50.35
CA ALA A 1170 -9.78 76.28 50.71
C ALA A 1170 -8.81 75.60 51.69
N THR A 1171 -9.32 74.81 52.62
CA THR A 1171 -8.52 73.86 53.41
C THR A 1171 -8.92 72.47 52.95
N LEU A 1172 -7.94 71.72 52.43
CA LEU A 1172 -8.13 70.42 51.78
C LEU A 1172 -7.91 69.25 52.76
N ILE A 1173 -7.05 69.45 53.76
CA ILE A 1173 -6.95 68.60 54.96
C ILE A 1173 -6.89 69.54 56.17
N SER A 1174 -7.71 69.28 57.19
CA SER A 1174 -7.88 70.18 58.35
C SER A 1174 -7.28 69.61 59.65
N GLY A 1175 -5.98 69.31 59.65
CA GLY A 1175 -5.27 68.80 60.84
C GLY A 1175 -5.54 67.33 61.12
N GLU A 1176 -5.73 66.52 60.08
CA GLU A 1176 -6.04 65.09 60.19
C GLU A 1176 -4.76 64.26 60.38
N HIS A 1177 -4.83 63.24 61.23
CA HIS A 1177 -3.76 62.25 61.37
C HIS A 1177 -3.67 61.40 60.10
N LYS A 1178 -2.50 61.39 59.45
CA LYS A 1178 -2.18 60.56 58.28
C LYS A 1178 -0.98 59.67 58.60
N GLN A 1179 -1.00 58.43 58.12
CA GLN A 1179 0.09 57.48 58.34
C GLN A 1179 1.30 57.77 57.45
N ALA A 1180 2.46 57.22 57.77
CA ALA A 1180 3.65 57.26 56.91
C ALA A 1180 3.34 56.72 55.49
N GLY A 1181 3.89 57.36 54.46
CA GLY A 1181 3.66 57.01 53.05
C GLY A 1181 3.40 58.22 52.15
N HIS A 1182 3.10 57.97 50.88
CA HIS A 1182 2.66 58.98 49.91
C HIS A 1182 1.14 59.16 49.95
N HIS A 1183 0.69 60.40 49.88
CA HIS A 1183 -0.72 60.81 49.95
C HIS A 1183 -1.07 61.76 48.80
N THR A 1184 -2.29 61.66 48.31
CA THR A 1184 -2.82 62.50 47.23
C THR A 1184 -4.11 63.20 47.68
N VAL A 1185 -4.31 64.44 47.24
CA VAL A 1185 -5.54 65.20 47.47
C VAL A 1185 -5.89 66.01 46.24
N THR A 1186 -7.12 65.84 45.75
CA THR A 1186 -7.64 66.61 44.61
C THR A 1186 -8.15 67.97 45.07
N PHE A 1187 -7.82 69.02 44.31
CA PHE A 1187 -8.34 70.36 44.47
C PHE A 1187 -9.15 70.76 43.23
N ASP A 1188 -10.45 70.98 43.40
CA ASP A 1188 -11.34 71.54 42.39
C ASP A 1188 -11.44 73.06 42.54
N ALA A 1189 -11.11 73.79 41.47
CA ALA A 1189 -11.15 75.24 41.39
C ALA A 1189 -12.34 75.79 40.58
N THR A 1190 -13.34 74.98 40.22
CA THR A 1190 -14.50 75.38 39.39
C THR A 1190 -15.15 76.70 39.84
N GLY A 1191 -15.23 76.95 41.16
CA GLY A 1191 -15.78 78.18 41.75
C GLY A 1191 -14.85 79.41 41.75
N LEU A 1192 -13.60 79.29 41.33
CA LEU A 1192 -12.55 80.32 41.48
C LEU A 1192 -12.28 81.11 40.19
N SER A 1193 -11.45 82.14 40.28
CA SER A 1193 -10.94 82.91 39.13
C SER A 1193 -9.66 82.28 38.60
N SER A 1194 -9.43 82.32 37.29
CA SER A 1194 -8.13 81.96 36.71
C SER A 1194 -7.01 82.82 37.30
N GLY A 1195 -5.88 82.21 37.64
CA GLY A 1195 -4.77 82.89 38.31
C GLY A 1195 -3.82 81.94 39.02
N MET A 1196 -2.82 82.51 39.70
CA MET A 1196 -1.91 81.75 40.55
C MET A 1196 -2.46 81.62 41.97
N TYR A 1197 -2.35 80.41 42.51
CA TYR A 1197 -2.70 80.05 43.89
C TYR A 1197 -1.49 79.39 44.56
N ILE A 1198 -1.41 79.50 45.89
CA ILE A 1198 -0.32 78.93 46.69
C ILE A 1198 -0.94 77.89 47.61
N TYR A 1199 -0.52 76.63 47.52
CA TYR A 1199 -0.90 75.59 48.47
C TYR A 1199 0.25 75.31 49.43
N ARG A 1200 -0.08 75.12 50.71
CA ARG A 1200 0.87 74.88 51.80
C ARG A 1200 0.43 73.67 52.61
N ILE A 1201 1.38 72.76 52.84
CA ILE A 1201 1.28 71.72 53.85
C ILE A 1201 1.95 72.20 55.14
N MET A 1202 1.38 71.80 56.28
CA MET A 1202 1.94 71.94 57.61
C MET A 1202 1.72 70.64 58.39
N THR A 1203 2.75 70.18 59.07
CA THR A 1203 2.72 69.19 60.16
C THR A 1203 3.44 69.79 61.37
N ASP A 1204 3.50 69.06 62.49
CA ASP A 1204 4.21 69.52 63.68
C ASP A 1204 5.73 69.73 63.45
N GLU A 1205 6.32 69.07 62.44
CA GLU A 1205 7.77 69.12 62.16
C GLU A 1205 8.13 69.66 60.75
N PHE A 1206 7.17 69.79 59.83
CA PHE A 1206 7.42 70.19 58.44
C PHE A 1206 6.42 71.23 57.93
N SER A 1207 6.90 72.22 57.18
CA SER A 1207 6.03 73.04 56.33
C SER A 1207 6.69 73.39 55.01
N LYS A 1208 5.92 73.25 53.92
CA LYS A 1208 6.34 73.55 52.56
C LYS A 1208 5.18 74.16 51.79
N SER A 1209 5.47 75.11 50.91
CA SER A 1209 4.49 75.75 50.03
C SER A 1209 4.91 75.63 48.57
N ARG A 1210 3.95 75.49 47.67
CA ARG A 1210 4.15 75.49 46.22
C ARG A 1210 3.08 76.33 45.53
N VAL A 1211 3.32 76.67 44.26
CA VAL A 1211 2.46 77.55 43.45
C VAL A 1211 1.82 76.74 42.33
N MET A 1212 0.52 76.91 42.14
CA MET A 1212 -0.28 76.33 41.06
C MET A 1212 -0.94 77.39 40.21
N MET A 1213 -1.10 77.13 38.91
CA MET A 1213 -1.76 78.03 37.97
C MET A 1213 -3.08 77.44 37.51
N TYR A 1214 -4.19 78.11 37.84
CA TYR A 1214 -5.52 77.76 37.36
C TYR A 1214 -5.85 78.59 36.11
N VAL A 1215 -6.31 77.93 35.04
CA VAL A 1215 -6.81 78.55 33.81
C VAL A 1215 -8.25 78.10 33.61
N LYS A 1216 -9.16 79.01 33.24
CA LYS A 1216 -10.55 78.67 32.89
C LYS A 1216 -10.71 78.64 31.38
#